data_AF-A3IGR7-F1
#
_entry.id   AF-A3IGR7-F1
#
_cell.length_a   1.000
_cell.length_b   1.000
_cell.length_c   1.000
_cell.angle_alpha   90.00
_cell.angle_beta   90.00
_cell.angle_gamma   90.00
#
_symmetry.space_group_name_H-M   'P 1'
#
loop_
_entity.id
_entity.type
_entity.pdbx_description
1 polymer ?
#
loop_
_entity_poly.entity_id
_entity_poly.type
_entity_poly.pdbx_seq_one_letter_code
_entity_poly.pdbx_strand_id
1 'polypeptide(L)'
;MPKQIIIAEKHHIAAVFWEDQIQELVVATGNQQVSDIFLGVVENVIPGIDAAFVNIGDAERNGFIHVTDLGPLRLKRSAGAITELLTPQQKVLVQVMKEPTGNKGPRLTGNISLPGRYLVLMPNGKGVNLSRRIRNDDERSRLRALAILIKPAGMGLLVRTEAEGKAEEAIMEDLEFLQRQWESIQVQATSTRAPSLLNRDDDFIQRVLRDMYSADVNRIVVDNPSGVKRVKHHLMNWSGGRPPEGVLIDHHRESMSVLDYFRVNAAVREALKPRVDLPSGGYIIIEPTEALTVIDVNSGSFTRSATSRETVLWTNSEAATEIARQLRLRNIGGVIIVDFIDMDSRRDQLKLLEHFNKALKVDKARPQIAQLSELGLVELTRKRQGKNIYELFGQPCPQCGGLGHLAHLPGESQLVALESSANPTLPIPAPTPVTPKPVEKPVEVNDSSWDSSFEDEDNDNSDELELLHHPSYQEQNSNANNRRRRRRQTPNLVIKEDSPKPSNNGGSKEGDDNNESSYENRRERLPRHLRREESPVEKVSVEMTPLEQDVYALMGISPLVRLDKEFKDPKSVVVSVKSPDGVERKTIELTETSTPEVETPAKEEQQMVIDLSDMSNDHLSESPDIEETENIDDDDDDETELTSSSQEDGVKPVIRRRRRRSSAKDSDE
;
A
#
# COMPACT_ATOMS: atom_id res chain seq x y z
N MET A 1 -10.70 -17.77 13.42
CA MET A 1 -9.75 -18.78 13.97
C MET A 1 -8.38 -18.12 14.24
N PRO A 2 -7.37 -18.76 14.88
CA PRO A 2 -6.08 -18.11 15.16
C PRO A 2 -5.30 -17.74 13.90
N LYS A 3 -4.53 -16.65 13.95
CA LYS A 3 -3.46 -16.36 12.98
C LYS A 3 -2.20 -17.13 13.35
N GLN A 4 -1.40 -17.47 12.34
CA GLN A 4 -0.07 -18.06 12.52
C GLN A 4 0.97 -17.27 11.72
N ILE A 5 2.17 -17.10 12.27
CA ILE A 5 3.30 -16.46 11.56
C ILE A 5 4.39 -17.51 11.36
N ILE A 6 4.87 -17.64 10.14
CA ILE A 6 5.89 -18.62 9.76
C ILE A 6 7.08 -17.89 9.17
N ILE A 7 8.27 -18.08 9.75
CA ILE A 7 9.47 -17.31 9.45
C ILE A 7 10.58 -18.26 8.97
N ALA A 8 10.97 -18.11 7.70
CA ALA A 8 12.15 -18.76 7.13
C ALA A 8 13.30 -17.73 7.11
N GLU A 9 14.05 -17.66 8.21
CA GLU A 9 15.11 -16.68 8.40
C GLU A 9 16.17 -16.77 7.30
N LYS A 10 16.59 -17.99 6.94
CA LYS A 10 17.59 -18.27 5.89
C LYS A 10 17.26 -17.71 4.50
N HIS A 11 15.99 -17.41 4.24
CA HIS A 11 15.51 -16.90 2.95
C HIS A 11 14.96 -15.47 3.05
N HIS A 12 14.99 -14.83 4.23
CA HIS A 12 14.37 -13.53 4.50
C HIS A 12 12.90 -13.45 4.03
N ILE A 13 12.16 -14.54 4.27
CA ILE A 13 10.74 -14.68 3.91
C ILE A 13 9.93 -15.08 5.15
N ALA A 14 8.79 -14.43 5.33
CA ALA A 14 7.78 -14.83 6.30
C ALA A 14 6.38 -14.82 5.68
N ALA A 15 5.53 -15.73 6.13
CA ALA A 15 4.15 -15.89 5.69
C ALA A 15 3.20 -15.73 6.88
N VAL A 16 2.14 -14.94 6.70
CA VAL A 16 1.07 -14.78 7.67
C VAL A 16 -0.14 -15.58 7.23
N PHE A 17 -0.51 -16.58 8.04
CA PHE A 17 -1.63 -17.49 7.81
C PHE A 17 -2.85 -17.07 8.63
N TRP A 18 -4.03 -17.30 8.06
CA TRP A 18 -5.32 -17.24 8.73
C TRP A 18 -6.24 -18.25 8.07
N GLU A 19 -6.86 -19.12 8.87
CA GLU A 19 -7.74 -20.22 8.39
C GLU A 19 -7.02 -21.09 7.34
N ASP A 20 -5.78 -21.46 7.70
CA ASP A 20 -4.77 -22.23 6.93
C ASP A 20 -4.44 -21.69 5.52
N GLN A 21 -4.95 -20.52 5.15
CA GLN A 21 -4.59 -19.78 3.94
C GLN A 21 -3.57 -18.66 4.23
N ILE A 22 -2.65 -18.44 3.29
CA ILE A 22 -1.73 -17.29 3.35
C ILE A 22 -2.50 -16.00 2.99
N GLN A 23 -2.36 -14.99 3.84
CA GLN A 23 -3.00 -13.68 3.72
C GLN A 23 -2.03 -12.57 3.30
N GLU A 24 -0.77 -12.68 3.70
CA GLU A 24 0.29 -11.70 3.46
C GLU A 24 1.66 -12.41 3.46
N LEU A 25 2.52 -12.03 2.50
CA LEU A 25 3.91 -12.47 2.42
C LEU A 25 4.82 -11.28 2.69
N VAL A 26 5.79 -11.46 3.58
CA VAL A 26 6.83 -10.47 3.90
C VAL A 26 8.14 -10.99 3.34
N VAL A 27 8.72 -10.26 2.40
CA VAL A 27 9.95 -10.62 1.69
C VAL A 27 10.94 -9.47 1.84
N ALA A 28 12.15 -9.74 2.30
CA ALA A 28 13.20 -8.75 2.51
C ALA A 28 14.45 -9.07 1.68
N THR A 29 14.29 -9.11 0.35
CA THR A 29 15.33 -9.50 -0.61
C THR A 29 15.86 -8.32 -1.43
N GLY A 30 17.18 -8.24 -1.55
CA GLY A 30 17.91 -7.24 -2.34
C GLY A 30 18.62 -6.16 -1.51
N ASN A 31 19.45 -5.38 -2.21
CA ASN A 31 20.45 -4.47 -1.61
C ASN A 31 19.87 -3.18 -1.01
N GLN A 32 18.61 -2.86 -1.32
CA GLN A 32 17.87 -1.68 -0.87
C GLN A 32 16.47 -2.13 -0.45
N GLN A 33 16.05 -1.76 0.75
CA GLN A 33 14.78 -2.17 1.37
C GLN A 33 14.04 -0.94 1.89
N VAL A 34 12.70 -1.01 1.97
CA VAL A 34 11.92 0.06 2.61
C VAL A 34 12.40 0.29 4.05
N SER A 35 12.55 1.56 4.42
CA SER A 35 13.09 2.06 5.69
C SER A 35 14.61 2.03 5.88
N ASP A 36 15.41 1.47 4.96
CA ASP A 36 16.87 1.62 4.99
C ASP A 36 17.28 3.11 5.00
N ILE A 37 18.28 3.48 5.79
CA ILE A 37 18.81 4.84 5.92
C ILE A 37 20.25 4.90 5.41
N PHE A 38 20.48 5.75 4.40
CA PHE A 38 21.76 5.98 3.76
C PHE A 38 22.27 7.40 3.99
N LEU A 39 23.58 7.55 4.11
CA LEU A 39 24.28 8.80 3.88
C LEU A 39 24.63 8.87 2.38
N GLY A 40 23.82 9.60 1.61
CA GLY A 40 24.00 9.78 0.17
C GLY A 40 24.70 11.07 -0.22
N VAL A 41 24.95 11.22 -1.52
CA VAL A 41 25.45 12.47 -2.14
C VAL A 41 24.50 12.88 -3.25
N VAL A 42 24.05 14.14 -3.27
CA VAL A 42 23.27 14.70 -4.38
C VAL A 42 24.16 14.73 -5.62
N GLU A 43 23.84 13.94 -6.63
CA GLU A 43 24.61 13.87 -7.88
C GLU A 43 24.10 14.92 -8.86
N ASN A 44 22.79 14.93 -9.12
CA ASN A 44 22.15 15.80 -10.10
C ASN A 44 20.83 16.37 -9.55
N VAL A 45 20.52 17.63 -9.91
CA VAL A 45 19.26 18.31 -9.55
C VAL A 45 18.55 18.72 -10.85
N ILE A 46 17.28 18.35 -11.01
CA ILE A 46 16.51 18.58 -12.24
C ILE A 46 15.28 19.45 -11.93
N PRO A 47 15.32 20.77 -12.26
CA PRO A 47 14.20 21.68 -12.01
C PRO A 47 12.89 21.27 -12.70
N GLY A 48 12.96 20.76 -13.94
CA GLY A 48 11.78 20.43 -14.75
C GLY A 48 10.88 19.30 -14.21
N ILE A 49 11.29 18.63 -13.13
CA ILE A 49 10.51 17.61 -12.41
C ILE A 49 10.57 17.83 -10.88
N ASP A 50 11.04 19.00 -10.43
CA ASP A 50 11.26 19.38 -9.01
C ASP A 50 11.88 18.25 -8.15
N ALA A 51 12.91 17.59 -8.69
CA ALA A 51 13.53 16.44 -8.06
C ALA A 51 15.06 16.40 -8.23
N ALA A 52 15.70 15.61 -7.38
CA ALA A 52 17.13 15.35 -7.42
C ALA A 52 17.42 13.85 -7.40
N PHE A 53 18.57 13.48 -7.97
CA PHE A 53 19.12 12.14 -7.90
C PHE A 53 20.24 12.12 -6.87
N VAL A 54 20.16 11.14 -5.96
CA VAL A 54 21.08 10.95 -4.84
C VAL A 54 21.78 9.61 -5.02
N ASN A 55 23.10 9.66 -5.09
CA ASN A 55 23.94 8.48 -5.06
C ASN A 55 24.00 7.92 -3.63
N ILE A 56 23.56 6.68 -3.47
CA ILE A 56 23.50 5.95 -2.19
C ILE A 56 24.47 4.76 -2.14
N GLY A 57 25.41 4.67 -3.08
CA GLY A 57 26.45 3.63 -3.12
C GLY A 57 26.06 2.38 -3.92
N ASP A 58 24.90 2.38 -4.56
CA ASP A 58 24.54 1.42 -5.60
C ASP A 58 25.24 1.78 -6.92
N ALA A 59 25.79 0.77 -7.59
CA ALA A 59 26.47 0.93 -8.86
C ALA A 59 25.51 1.00 -10.06
N GLU A 60 24.28 0.47 -9.93
CA GLU A 60 23.31 0.48 -11.03
C GLU A 60 22.47 1.76 -11.05
N ARG A 61 21.99 2.25 -9.90
CA ARG A 61 20.90 3.26 -9.86
C ARG A 61 21.00 4.24 -8.70
N ASN A 62 20.94 5.53 -9.05
CA ASN A 62 20.71 6.60 -8.09
C ASN A 62 19.26 6.60 -7.57
N GLY A 63 19.08 6.95 -6.29
CA GLY A 63 17.77 7.16 -5.70
C GLY A 63 17.17 8.51 -6.06
N PHE A 64 15.85 8.57 -6.14
CA PHE A 64 15.07 9.75 -6.54
C PHE A 64 14.43 10.43 -5.33
N ILE A 65 14.65 11.73 -5.15
CA ILE A 65 14.00 12.54 -4.10
C ILE A 65 13.29 13.76 -4.71
N HIS A 66 12.02 13.95 -4.37
CA HIS A 66 11.19 15.07 -4.84
C HIS A 66 11.24 16.25 -3.84
N VAL A 67 10.96 17.48 -4.30
CA VAL A 67 11.05 18.71 -3.48
C VAL A 67 10.20 18.68 -2.18
N THR A 68 9.09 17.94 -2.19
CA THR A 68 8.24 17.71 -1.01
C THR A 68 8.91 16.84 0.05
N ASP A 69 9.76 15.92 -0.38
CA ASP A 69 10.30 14.84 0.45
C ASP A 69 11.65 15.23 1.08
N LEU A 70 12.24 16.36 0.66
CA LEU A 70 13.51 16.90 1.15
C LEU A 70 13.54 17.13 2.67
N GLY A 71 12.41 17.55 3.26
CA GLY A 71 12.30 17.81 4.70
C GLY A 71 13.42 18.70 5.27
N PRO A 72 14.28 18.19 6.17
CA PRO A 72 15.38 18.94 6.78
C PRO A 72 16.55 19.25 5.84
N LEU A 73 16.65 18.59 4.67
CA LEU A 73 17.78 18.74 3.75
C LEU A 73 17.82 20.10 3.01
N ARG A 74 16.75 20.89 3.15
CA ARG A 74 16.56 22.17 2.45
C ARG A 74 17.46 23.26 3.01
N LEU A 75 18.38 23.75 2.20
CA LEU A 75 19.28 24.87 2.52
C LEU A 75 18.52 26.17 2.89
N LYS A 76 17.35 26.40 2.28
CA LYS A 76 16.45 27.52 2.59
C LYS A 76 15.11 27.03 3.13
N ARG A 77 14.59 27.70 4.16
CA ARG A 77 13.27 27.41 4.76
C ARG A 77 12.09 27.87 3.90
N SER A 78 12.32 28.79 2.96
CA SER A 78 11.29 29.31 2.04
C SER A 78 10.94 28.29 0.95
N ALA A 79 9.74 28.41 0.39
CA ALA A 79 9.47 27.87 -0.95
C ALA A 79 10.35 28.58 -1.99
N GLY A 80 10.72 27.84 -3.03
CA GLY A 80 11.66 28.24 -4.09
C GLY A 80 11.97 27.01 -4.96
N ALA A 81 12.64 27.20 -6.09
CA ALA A 81 13.01 26.10 -6.98
C ALA A 81 13.98 25.12 -6.27
N ILE A 82 13.95 23.84 -6.64
CA ILE A 82 14.79 22.83 -5.98
C ILE A 82 16.31 23.14 -6.02
N THR A 83 16.79 23.87 -7.04
CA THR A 83 18.17 24.37 -7.15
C THR A 83 18.56 25.43 -6.12
N GLU A 84 17.59 26.04 -5.42
CA GLU A 84 17.84 26.90 -4.25
C GLU A 84 17.80 26.13 -2.93
N LEU A 85 17.35 24.87 -2.95
CA LEU A 85 17.08 24.05 -1.77
C LEU A 85 18.10 22.91 -1.59
N LEU A 86 18.66 22.41 -2.69
CA LEU A 86 19.78 21.46 -2.73
C LEU A 86 20.88 21.97 -3.68
N THR A 87 22.13 21.64 -3.37
CA THR A 87 23.26 21.77 -4.31
C THR A 87 23.78 20.39 -4.74
N PRO A 88 24.29 20.23 -5.97
CA PRO A 88 25.12 19.07 -6.34
C PRO A 88 26.30 18.88 -5.37
N GLN A 89 26.78 17.65 -5.22
CA GLN A 89 27.79 17.21 -4.24
C GLN A 89 27.41 17.42 -2.75
N GLN A 90 26.19 17.85 -2.44
CA GLN A 90 25.70 17.93 -1.05
C GLN A 90 25.56 16.53 -0.44
N LYS A 91 26.20 16.29 0.71
CA LYS A 91 25.92 15.11 1.56
C LYS A 91 24.50 15.22 2.12
N VAL A 92 23.71 14.14 2.00
CA VAL A 92 22.31 14.10 2.44
C VAL A 92 22.02 12.82 3.20
N LEU A 93 21.38 12.93 4.37
CA LEU A 93 20.83 11.78 5.09
C LEU A 93 19.45 11.46 4.52
N VAL A 94 19.26 10.25 4.00
CA VAL A 94 18.07 9.86 3.24
C VAL A 94 17.57 8.48 3.65
N GLN A 95 16.25 8.31 3.72
CA GLN A 95 15.58 7.03 3.96
C GLN A 95 14.85 6.54 2.72
N VAL A 96 14.87 5.23 2.46
CA VAL A 96 14.12 4.60 1.37
C VAL A 96 12.63 4.55 1.70
N MET A 97 11.84 5.37 1.00
CA MET A 97 10.37 5.30 1.03
C MET A 97 9.81 4.14 0.19
N LYS A 98 10.47 3.83 -0.91
CA LYS A 98 10.08 2.77 -1.85
C LYS A 98 11.32 2.15 -2.48
N GLU A 99 11.32 0.82 -2.55
CA GLU A 99 12.31 0.03 -3.27
C GLU A 99 12.37 0.36 -4.77
N PRO A 100 13.49 0.09 -5.46
CA PRO A 100 13.59 0.22 -6.91
C PRO A 100 12.54 -0.66 -7.61
N THR A 101 12.03 -0.21 -8.76
CA THR A 101 10.93 -0.87 -9.50
C THR A 101 11.17 -0.77 -11.00
N GLY A 102 11.16 -1.90 -11.73
CA GLY A 102 11.42 -1.94 -13.17
C GLY A 102 12.80 -1.38 -13.50
N ASN A 103 12.86 -0.23 -14.19
CA ASN A 103 14.09 0.51 -14.51
C ASN A 103 14.31 1.77 -13.62
N LYS A 104 13.47 1.99 -12.61
CA LYS A 104 13.55 3.16 -11.72
C LYS A 104 14.34 2.82 -10.45
N GLY A 105 15.14 3.76 -9.96
CA GLY A 105 15.80 3.68 -8.65
C GLY A 105 14.82 3.84 -7.49
N PRO A 106 15.27 3.68 -6.23
CA PRO A 106 14.41 3.82 -5.05
C PRO A 106 13.89 5.25 -4.90
N ARG A 107 12.69 5.43 -4.32
CA ARG A 107 12.24 6.76 -3.87
C ARG A 107 12.74 7.02 -2.46
N LEU A 108 13.33 8.19 -2.26
CA LEU A 108 13.97 8.62 -1.02
C LEU A 108 13.20 9.76 -0.34
N THR A 109 13.43 9.94 0.96
CA THR A 109 12.98 11.09 1.77
C THR A 109 14.10 11.57 2.69
N GLY A 110 14.20 12.87 2.92
CA GLY A 110 15.01 13.45 4.00
C GLY A 110 14.27 13.50 5.33
N ASN A 111 12.94 13.33 5.33
CA ASN A 111 12.16 13.17 6.55
C ASN A 111 12.33 11.73 7.07
N ILE A 112 13.35 11.51 7.90
CA ILE A 112 13.65 10.22 8.51
C ILE A 112 12.54 9.82 9.50
N SER A 113 12.20 8.53 9.52
CA SER A 113 11.27 7.93 10.48
C SER A 113 11.81 6.59 10.98
N LEU A 114 11.78 6.38 12.30
CA LEU A 114 12.23 5.15 12.94
C LEU A 114 11.01 4.42 13.55
N PRO A 115 10.55 3.31 12.95
CA PRO A 115 9.38 2.58 13.45
C PRO A 115 9.77 1.59 14.55
N GLY A 116 9.30 1.86 15.77
CA GLY A 116 9.25 0.92 16.89
C GLY A 116 7.97 0.08 16.85
N ARG A 117 7.69 -0.63 17.96
CA ARG A 117 6.50 -1.48 18.10
C ARG A 117 5.25 -0.65 18.43
N TYR A 118 5.39 0.35 19.29
CA TYR A 118 4.30 1.18 19.79
C TYR A 118 4.36 2.60 19.22
N LEU A 119 5.55 3.11 18.95
CA LEU A 119 5.81 4.45 18.44
C LEU A 119 6.47 4.41 17.06
N VAL A 120 6.42 5.55 16.38
CA VAL A 120 7.34 5.90 15.29
C VAL A 120 7.96 7.24 15.65
N LEU A 121 9.27 7.25 15.84
CA LEU A 121 10.04 8.47 16.09
C LEU A 121 10.31 9.18 14.76
N MET A 122 10.06 10.47 14.71
CA MET A 122 10.33 11.33 13.55
C MET A 122 11.28 12.45 14.00
N PRO A 123 12.61 12.28 13.90
CA PRO A 123 13.58 13.21 14.49
C PRO A 123 13.47 14.65 13.98
N ASN A 124 13.00 14.85 12.75
CA ASN A 124 12.74 16.17 12.16
C ASN A 124 11.24 16.52 12.06
N GLY A 125 10.37 15.65 12.59
CA GLY A 125 8.92 15.84 12.63
C GLY A 125 8.47 16.84 13.69
N LYS A 126 7.18 17.17 13.69
CA LYS A 126 6.56 18.07 14.69
C LYS A 126 5.22 17.52 15.19
N GLY A 127 4.76 18.06 16.31
CA GLY A 127 3.53 17.61 16.98
C GLY A 127 3.62 16.20 17.56
N VAL A 128 2.45 15.63 17.85
CA VAL A 128 2.22 14.25 18.29
C VAL A 128 1.03 13.76 17.48
N ASN A 129 1.16 12.59 16.85
CA ASN A 129 0.12 11.99 16.00
C ASN A 129 -0.32 10.67 16.58
N LEU A 130 -1.59 10.30 16.38
CA LEU A 130 -2.13 9.00 16.79
C LEU A 130 -2.72 8.28 15.58
N SER A 131 -2.59 6.95 15.55
CA SER A 131 -3.16 6.10 14.51
C SER A 131 -4.68 6.29 14.40
N ARG A 132 -5.18 6.57 13.19
CA ARG A 132 -6.62 6.69 12.89
C ARG A 132 -7.42 5.38 13.03
N ARG A 133 -6.77 4.29 13.45
CA ARG A 133 -7.39 2.99 13.73
C ARG A 133 -7.81 2.85 15.20
N ILE A 134 -7.16 3.56 16.13
CA ILE A 134 -7.58 3.65 17.54
C ILE A 134 -8.92 4.40 17.54
N ARG A 135 -9.96 3.76 18.06
CA ARG A 135 -11.34 4.34 18.10
C ARG A 135 -11.84 4.62 19.50
N ASN A 136 -11.25 4.03 20.53
CA ASN A 136 -11.58 4.37 21.91
C ASN A 136 -11.03 5.77 22.21
N ASP A 137 -11.91 6.76 22.42
CA ASP A 137 -11.49 8.15 22.64
C ASP A 137 -10.88 8.37 24.04
N ASP A 138 -11.15 7.51 25.03
CA ASP A 138 -10.50 7.55 26.36
C ASP A 138 -9.03 7.17 26.24
N GLU A 139 -8.75 5.99 25.67
CA GLU A 139 -7.38 5.51 25.45
C GLU A 139 -6.62 6.40 24.45
N ARG A 140 -7.31 6.95 23.45
CA ARG A 140 -6.75 7.96 22.56
C ARG A 140 -6.37 9.26 23.30
N SER A 141 -7.11 9.63 24.34
CA SER A 141 -6.81 10.80 25.17
C SER A 141 -5.64 10.52 26.12
N ARG A 142 -5.62 9.35 26.76
CA ARG A 142 -4.49 8.86 27.56
C ARG A 142 -3.19 8.77 26.74
N LEU A 143 -3.20 8.04 25.62
CA LEU A 143 -2.05 7.90 24.74
C LEU A 143 -1.58 9.24 24.16
N ARG A 144 -2.49 10.21 23.94
CA ARG A 144 -2.13 11.58 23.55
C ARG A 144 -1.44 12.33 24.69
N ALA A 145 -1.96 12.25 25.92
CA ALA A 145 -1.36 12.90 27.09
C ALA A 145 0.05 12.36 27.37
N LEU A 146 0.19 11.03 27.42
CA LEU A 146 1.48 10.35 27.56
C LEU A 146 2.45 10.75 26.45
N ALA A 147 2.03 10.65 25.18
CA ALA A 147 2.89 10.99 24.04
C ALA A 147 3.20 12.49 23.89
N ILE A 148 2.51 13.38 24.61
CA ILE A 148 2.90 14.79 24.77
C ILE A 148 3.96 14.94 25.87
N LEU A 149 3.84 14.20 26.98
CA LEU A 149 4.75 14.24 28.13
C LEU A 149 6.13 13.66 27.81
N ILE A 150 6.19 12.45 27.21
CA ILE A 150 7.45 11.74 26.94
C ILE A 150 8.20 12.26 25.72
N LYS A 151 7.58 13.17 24.94
CA LYS A 151 8.09 13.58 23.63
C LYS A 151 9.45 14.31 23.72
N PRO A 152 10.48 13.87 22.97
CA PRO A 152 11.73 14.60 22.86
C PRO A 152 11.57 15.99 22.21
N ALA A 153 12.32 16.97 22.71
CA ALA A 153 12.29 18.34 22.20
C ALA A 153 12.72 18.40 20.72
N GLY A 154 11.99 19.17 19.92
CA GLY A 154 12.26 19.36 18.48
C GLY A 154 11.83 18.22 17.56
N MET A 155 11.58 17.01 18.08
CA MET A 155 11.18 15.83 17.31
C MET A 155 9.65 15.72 17.15
N GLY A 156 9.17 14.68 16.47
CA GLY A 156 7.76 14.28 16.41
C GLY A 156 7.56 12.80 16.77
N LEU A 157 6.39 12.46 17.31
CA LEU A 157 5.97 11.08 17.58
C LEU A 157 4.69 10.74 16.81
N LEU A 158 4.55 9.47 16.44
CA LEU A 158 3.32 8.85 15.95
C LEU A 158 3.04 7.57 16.75
N VAL A 159 1.90 7.49 17.42
CA VAL A 159 1.46 6.30 18.18
C VAL A 159 0.79 5.29 17.23
N ARG A 160 1.29 4.05 17.21
CA ARG A 160 0.78 2.90 16.43
C ARG A 160 -0.47 2.29 17.10
N THR A 161 -1.18 1.40 16.40
CA THR A 161 -2.32 0.65 16.98
C THR A 161 -1.92 -0.21 18.16
N GLU A 162 -0.73 -0.81 18.11
CA GLU A 162 -0.29 -1.83 19.07
C GLU A 162 -0.06 -1.29 20.49
N ALA A 163 -0.09 0.03 20.66
CA ALA A 163 0.01 0.73 21.94
C ALA A 163 -1.32 0.76 22.72
N GLU A 164 -2.46 0.49 22.05
CA GLU A 164 -3.80 0.45 22.66
C GLU A 164 -3.85 -0.63 23.75
N GLY A 165 -4.13 -0.22 24.98
CA GLY A 165 -4.15 -1.07 26.17
C GLY A 165 -2.76 -1.43 26.72
N LYS A 166 -1.70 -0.67 26.42
CA LYS A 166 -0.34 -0.92 26.93
C LYS A 166 0.04 -0.05 28.13
N ALA A 167 0.95 -0.59 28.93
CA ALA A 167 1.59 0.09 30.05
C ALA A 167 2.50 1.23 29.54
N GLU A 168 2.71 2.25 30.36
CA GLU A 168 3.35 3.50 29.92
C GLU A 168 4.87 3.33 29.86
N GLU A 169 5.40 2.47 30.73
CA GLU A 169 6.78 1.98 30.79
C GLU A 169 7.18 1.32 29.46
N ALA A 170 6.36 0.41 28.94
CA ALA A 170 6.64 -0.28 27.67
C ALA A 170 6.64 0.67 26.45
N ILE A 171 5.89 1.78 26.54
CA ILE A 171 5.88 2.84 25.51
C ILE A 171 7.12 3.74 25.65
N MET A 172 7.61 3.98 26.88
CA MET A 172 8.86 4.69 27.13
C MET A 172 10.09 3.86 26.73
N GLU A 173 10.11 2.55 26.96
CA GLU A 173 11.19 1.65 26.52
C GLU A 173 11.32 1.61 24.99
N ASP A 174 10.20 1.54 24.26
CA ASP A 174 10.18 1.63 22.78
C ASP A 174 10.67 3.00 22.30
N LEU A 175 10.36 4.09 23.03
CA LEU A 175 10.92 5.42 22.74
C LEU A 175 12.43 5.49 22.96
N GLU A 176 12.93 5.03 24.11
CA GLU A 176 14.36 5.04 24.42
C GLU A 176 15.17 4.22 23.42
N PHE A 177 14.66 3.06 22.99
CA PHE A 177 15.28 2.28 21.92
C PHE A 177 15.43 3.09 20.63
N LEU A 178 14.37 3.77 20.20
CA LEU A 178 14.38 4.61 18.99
C LEU A 178 15.29 5.84 19.12
N GLN A 179 15.43 6.41 20.33
CA GLN A 179 16.37 7.50 20.60
C GLN A 179 17.83 7.02 20.47
N ARG A 180 18.18 5.89 21.11
CA ARG A 180 19.53 5.30 21.02
C ARG A 180 19.88 4.90 19.57
N GLN A 181 18.90 4.38 18.81
CA GLN A 181 19.06 4.10 17.38
C GLN A 181 19.34 5.39 16.58
N TRP A 182 18.59 6.47 16.86
CA TRP A 182 18.82 7.76 16.20
C TRP A 182 20.19 8.36 16.53
N GLU A 183 20.61 8.34 17.79
CA GLU A 183 21.92 8.83 18.23
C GLU A 183 23.06 8.09 17.51
N SER A 184 22.95 6.75 17.38
CA SER A 184 23.89 5.93 16.61
C SER A 184 23.97 6.39 15.14
N ILE A 185 22.81 6.60 14.49
CA ILE A 185 22.73 7.11 13.11
C ILE A 185 23.37 8.49 12.99
N GLN A 186 23.17 9.40 13.96
CA GLN A 186 23.78 10.75 13.93
C GLN A 186 25.31 10.71 14.07
N VAL A 187 25.85 9.85 14.94
CA VAL A 187 27.30 9.65 15.07
C VAL A 187 27.88 9.08 13.77
N GLN A 188 27.28 8.02 13.24
CA GLN A 188 27.73 7.39 11.99
C GLN A 188 27.63 8.33 10.78
N ALA A 189 26.55 9.12 10.65
CA ALA A 189 26.39 10.11 9.59
C ALA A 189 27.49 11.20 9.60
N THR A 190 28.14 11.40 10.75
CA THR A 190 29.22 12.38 10.94
C THR A 190 30.60 11.74 10.72
N SER A 191 30.82 10.50 11.18
CA SER A 191 32.10 9.80 11.05
C SER A 191 32.34 9.17 9.68
N THR A 192 31.27 8.71 9.01
CA THR A 192 31.38 7.81 7.85
C THR A 192 31.46 8.60 6.54
N ARG A 193 32.20 8.07 5.56
CA ARG A 193 32.28 8.63 4.21
C ARG A 193 31.00 8.30 3.42
N ALA A 194 30.49 9.28 2.69
CA ALA A 194 29.40 9.09 1.73
C ALA A 194 29.96 8.60 0.37
N PRO A 195 29.23 7.75 -0.37
CA PRO A 195 27.96 7.14 0.01
C PRO A 195 28.11 5.93 0.97
N SER A 196 27.15 5.70 1.85
CA SER A 196 27.12 4.53 2.75
C SER A 196 25.72 4.23 3.32
N LEU A 197 25.43 2.96 3.57
CA LEU A 197 24.31 2.53 4.43
C LEU A 197 24.68 2.80 5.89
N LEU A 198 23.76 3.37 6.68
CA LEU A 198 23.94 3.62 8.11
C LEU A 198 23.08 2.69 8.97
N ASN A 199 21.79 2.55 8.62
CA ASN A 199 20.87 1.72 9.39
C ASN A 199 19.95 0.91 8.47
N ARG A 200 19.88 -0.38 8.76
CA ARG A 200 18.93 -1.36 8.23
C ARG A 200 18.24 -2.07 9.40
N ASP A 201 17.02 -2.55 9.19
CA ASP A 201 16.38 -3.51 10.08
C ASP A 201 17.02 -4.90 9.89
N ASP A 202 18.27 -5.09 10.35
CA ASP A 202 19.06 -6.30 10.10
C ASP A 202 18.45 -7.56 10.75
N ASP A 203 17.74 -7.41 11.88
CA ASP A 203 16.94 -8.49 12.44
C ASP A 203 15.59 -8.61 11.71
N PHE A 204 15.56 -9.46 10.68
CA PHE A 204 14.35 -9.83 9.94
C PHE A 204 13.22 -10.35 10.85
N ILE A 205 13.55 -11.07 11.94
CA ILE A 205 12.56 -11.56 12.91
C ILE A 205 11.94 -10.36 13.65
N GLN A 206 12.76 -9.42 14.12
CA GLN A 206 12.28 -8.20 14.77
C GLN A 206 11.34 -7.41 13.85
N ARG A 207 11.70 -7.24 12.57
CA ARG A 207 10.86 -6.56 11.56
C ARG A 207 9.52 -7.27 11.32
N VAL A 208 9.54 -8.59 11.10
CA VAL A 208 8.32 -9.38 10.91
C VAL A 208 7.42 -9.30 12.14
N LEU A 209 7.97 -9.47 13.35
CA LEU A 209 7.20 -9.34 14.59
C LEU A 209 6.65 -7.92 14.74
N ARG A 210 7.45 -6.87 14.54
CA ARG A 210 7.04 -5.47 14.71
C ARG A 210 5.80 -5.13 13.88
N ASP A 211 5.76 -5.60 12.64
CA ASP A 211 4.79 -5.16 11.63
C ASP A 211 3.68 -6.19 11.32
N MET A 212 3.79 -7.44 11.83
CA MET A 212 2.78 -8.51 11.64
C MET A 212 2.22 -9.10 12.94
N TYR A 213 2.96 -9.08 14.05
CA TYR A 213 2.44 -9.60 15.33
C TYR A 213 1.25 -8.76 15.81
N SER A 214 0.21 -9.44 16.29
CA SER A 214 -1.03 -8.86 16.80
C SER A 214 -1.67 -9.84 17.79
N ALA A 215 -2.64 -9.40 18.59
CA ALA A 215 -3.24 -10.23 19.64
C ALA A 215 -3.88 -11.54 19.13
N ASP A 216 -4.28 -11.60 17.85
CA ASP A 216 -4.89 -12.80 17.25
C ASP A 216 -3.87 -13.87 16.79
N VAL A 217 -2.58 -13.72 17.09
CA VAL A 217 -1.49 -14.62 16.64
C VAL A 217 -1.17 -15.66 17.73
N ASN A 218 -1.66 -16.88 17.57
CA ASN A 218 -1.50 -17.96 18.56
C ASN A 218 -0.32 -18.90 18.27
N ARG A 219 0.29 -18.86 17.07
CA ARG A 219 1.48 -19.67 16.75
C ARG A 219 2.51 -18.88 15.95
N ILE A 220 3.78 -19.04 16.31
CA ILE A 220 4.93 -18.51 15.57
C ILE A 220 5.93 -19.66 15.36
N VAL A 221 6.25 -19.97 14.11
CA VAL A 221 7.19 -21.05 13.74
C VAL A 221 8.42 -20.46 13.06
N VAL A 222 9.62 -20.91 13.45
CA VAL A 222 10.89 -20.45 12.88
C VAL A 222 11.75 -21.62 12.41
N ASP A 223 12.51 -21.44 11.32
CA ASP A 223 13.45 -22.42 10.75
C ASP A 223 14.73 -22.68 11.57
N ASN A 224 15.00 -21.84 12.57
CA ASN A 224 16.28 -21.75 13.26
C ASN A 224 16.11 -21.71 14.80
N PRO A 225 16.81 -22.57 15.59
CA PRO A 225 16.68 -22.57 17.04
C PRO A 225 17.23 -21.30 17.71
N SER A 226 18.16 -20.57 17.09
CA SER A 226 18.55 -19.24 17.59
C SER A 226 17.50 -18.17 17.27
N GLY A 227 16.79 -18.31 16.15
CA GLY A 227 15.62 -17.50 15.80
C GLY A 227 14.51 -17.61 16.85
N VAL A 228 14.18 -18.82 17.31
CA VAL A 228 13.21 -19.03 18.41
C VAL A 228 13.62 -18.33 19.71
N LYS A 229 14.91 -18.31 20.06
CA LYS A 229 15.40 -17.57 21.23
C LYS A 229 15.19 -16.06 21.06
N ARG A 230 15.41 -15.51 19.86
CA ARG A 230 15.14 -14.09 19.56
C ARG A 230 13.66 -13.75 19.53
N VAL A 231 12.79 -14.60 18.96
CA VAL A 231 11.32 -14.40 19.06
C VAL A 231 10.89 -14.30 20.51
N LYS A 232 11.37 -15.21 21.38
CA LYS A 232 11.06 -15.16 22.82
C LYS A 232 11.59 -13.88 23.47
N HIS A 233 12.83 -13.48 23.19
CA HIS A 233 13.40 -12.25 23.73
C HIS A 233 12.63 -10.99 23.29
N HIS A 234 12.42 -10.80 21.98
CA HIS A 234 11.68 -9.65 21.44
C HIS A 234 10.26 -9.55 22.02
N LEU A 235 9.55 -10.67 22.13
CA LEU A 235 8.22 -10.70 22.72
C LEU A 235 8.23 -10.40 24.23
N MET A 236 9.15 -11.01 25.00
CA MET A 236 9.29 -10.77 26.45
C MET A 236 9.62 -9.31 26.76
N ASN A 237 10.45 -8.65 25.95
CA ASN A 237 10.74 -7.22 26.08
C ASN A 237 9.44 -6.40 25.91
N TRP A 238 8.61 -6.71 24.91
CA TRP A 238 7.33 -6.03 24.67
C TRP A 238 6.22 -6.35 25.69
N SER A 239 6.37 -7.40 26.50
CA SER A 239 5.43 -7.77 27.57
C SER A 239 5.96 -7.52 28.99
N GLY A 240 6.93 -6.61 29.15
CA GLY A 240 7.44 -6.20 30.46
C GLY A 240 8.06 -7.37 31.24
N GLY A 241 8.82 -8.23 30.54
CA GLY A 241 9.45 -9.42 31.09
C GLY A 241 8.54 -10.64 31.25
N ARG A 242 7.21 -10.51 31.11
CA ARG A 242 6.27 -11.65 31.15
C ARG A 242 6.38 -12.48 29.87
N PRO A 243 6.16 -13.81 29.91
CA PRO A 243 5.99 -14.60 28.70
C PRO A 243 4.70 -14.20 27.96
N PRO A 244 4.65 -14.27 26.62
CA PRO A 244 3.43 -14.00 25.87
C PRO A 244 2.40 -15.12 26.08
N GLU A 245 1.34 -14.83 26.84
CA GLU A 245 0.23 -15.76 27.09
C GLU A 245 -0.47 -16.14 25.78
N GLY A 246 -0.81 -17.42 25.61
CA GLY A 246 -1.53 -17.94 24.45
C GLY A 246 -0.73 -18.12 23.14
N VAL A 247 0.56 -17.77 23.10
CA VAL A 247 1.38 -17.83 21.88
C VAL A 247 2.36 -19.01 21.90
N LEU A 248 2.10 -20.03 21.07
CA LEU A 248 3.00 -21.16 20.85
C LEU A 248 4.16 -20.76 19.94
N ILE A 249 5.37 -20.61 20.51
CA ILE A 249 6.60 -20.30 19.77
C ILE A 249 7.40 -21.59 19.56
N ASP A 250 7.53 -22.00 18.30
CA ASP A 250 7.95 -23.34 17.88
C ASP A 250 9.17 -23.31 16.93
N HIS A 251 9.96 -24.39 16.94
CA HIS A 251 11.11 -24.57 16.06
C HIS A 251 10.83 -25.71 15.08
N HIS A 252 10.98 -25.44 13.78
CA HIS A 252 10.80 -26.43 12.73
C HIS A 252 11.98 -27.43 12.69
N ARG A 253 11.70 -28.70 12.97
CA ARG A 253 12.72 -29.77 13.10
C ARG A 253 12.75 -30.77 11.94
N GLU A 254 11.81 -30.70 11.00
CA GLU A 254 11.74 -31.62 9.87
C GLU A 254 12.90 -31.39 8.90
N SER A 255 13.25 -32.41 8.11
CA SER A 255 14.27 -32.32 7.06
C SER A 255 13.82 -31.49 5.85
N MET A 256 12.51 -31.43 5.60
CA MET A 256 11.88 -30.57 4.59
C MET A 256 11.98 -29.09 5.01
N SER A 257 12.14 -28.16 4.06
CA SER A 257 12.20 -26.73 4.38
C SER A 257 10.88 -26.24 5.01
N VAL A 258 10.96 -25.19 5.83
CA VAL A 258 9.77 -24.51 6.38
C VAL A 258 8.80 -24.07 5.28
N LEU A 259 9.34 -23.59 4.16
CA LEU A 259 8.55 -23.04 3.05
C LEU A 259 7.84 -24.14 2.25
N ASP A 260 8.38 -25.35 2.23
CA ASP A 260 7.74 -26.50 1.55
C ASP A 260 6.76 -27.22 2.48
N TYR A 261 7.13 -27.43 3.75
CA TYR A 261 6.30 -28.11 4.76
C TYR A 261 4.97 -27.37 4.98
N PHE A 262 5.02 -26.04 5.13
CA PHE A 262 3.84 -25.19 5.23
C PHE A 262 3.31 -24.73 3.85
N ARG A 263 3.76 -25.36 2.75
CA ARG A 263 3.31 -25.12 1.37
C ARG A 263 3.39 -23.67 0.88
N VAL A 264 4.21 -22.82 1.51
CA VAL A 264 4.47 -21.43 1.08
C VAL A 264 5.03 -21.39 -0.33
N ASN A 265 5.97 -22.27 -0.68
CA ASN A 265 6.52 -22.36 -2.04
C ASN A 265 5.47 -22.79 -3.07
N ALA A 266 4.53 -23.67 -2.70
CA ALA A 266 3.41 -24.04 -3.56
C ALA A 266 2.43 -22.88 -3.75
N ALA A 267 2.09 -22.16 -2.67
CA ALA A 267 1.21 -20.99 -2.72
C ALA A 267 1.81 -19.81 -3.51
N VAL A 268 3.14 -19.62 -3.50
CA VAL A 268 3.82 -18.65 -4.38
C VAL A 268 3.75 -19.10 -5.84
N ARG A 269 4.00 -20.39 -6.13
CA ARG A 269 3.87 -20.97 -7.48
C ARG A 269 2.45 -20.88 -8.03
N GLU A 270 1.44 -20.95 -7.16
CA GLU A 270 0.02 -20.76 -7.47
C GLU A 270 -0.32 -19.27 -7.68
N ALA A 271 0.11 -18.38 -6.78
CA ALA A 271 -0.14 -16.94 -6.87
C ALA A 271 0.61 -16.22 -8.02
N LEU A 272 1.53 -16.91 -8.71
CA LEU A 272 2.12 -16.47 -9.97
C LEU A 272 1.25 -16.81 -11.20
N LYS A 273 0.24 -17.68 -11.09
CA LYS A 273 -0.67 -18.05 -12.20
C LYS A 273 -1.74 -16.97 -12.40
N PRO A 274 -2.17 -16.67 -13.65
CA PRO A 274 -3.28 -15.74 -13.87
C PRO A 274 -4.59 -16.22 -13.24
N ARG A 275 -4.96 -17.49 -13.48
CA ARG A 275 -6.15 -18.14 -12.92
C ARG A 275 -6.00 -18.46 -11.42
N VAL A 276 -7.09 -18.26 -10.67
CA VAL A 276 -7.29 -18.71 -9.29
C VAL A 276 -8.69 -19.33 -9.20
N ASP A 277 -8.79 -20.55 -8.69
CA ASP A 277 -10.08 -21.23 -8.52
C ASP A 277 -10.79 -20.80 -7.23
N LEU A 278 -12.13 -20.70 -7.28
CA LEU A 278 -12.97 -20.32 -6.15
C LEU A 278 -13.55 -21.57 -5.44
N PRO A 279 -13.74 -21.57 -4.11
CA PRO A 279 -14.24 -22.73 -3.36
C PRO A 279 -15.55 -23.34 -3.88
N SER A 280 -16.45 -22.53 -4.47
CA SER A 280 -17.72 -23.00 -5.01
C SER A 280 -17.62 -23.65 -6.40
N GLY A 281 -16.47 -23.57 -7.10
CA GLY A 281 -16.25 -24.13 -8.44
C GLY A 281 -16.25 -23.12 -9.59
N GLY A 282 -16.36 -21.83 -9.29
CA GLY A 282 -15.98 -20.74 -10.19
C GLY A 282 -14.47 -20.50 -10.22
N TYR A 283 -14.03 -19.48 -10.94
CA TYR A 283 -12.63 -19.02 -10.95
C TYR A 283 -12.54 -17.54 -11.29
N ILE A 284 -11.42 -16.91 -10.94
CA ILE A 284 -11.04 -15.57 -11.39
C ILE A 284 -9.76 -15.63 -12.22
N ILE A 285 -9.60 -14.72 -13.17
CA ILE A 285 -8.38 -14.56 -13.97
C ILE A 285 -7.80 -13.17 -13.70
N ILE A 286 -6.55 -13.09 -13.28
CA ILE A 286 -5.85 -11.85 -12.90
C ILE A 286 -4.72 -11.58 -13.89
N GLU A 287 -4.87 -10.55 -14.73
CA GLU A 287 -3.90 -10.19 -15.78
C GLU A 287 -3.29 -8.79 -15.57
N PRO A 288 -1.98 -8.69 -15.29
CA PRO A 288 -1.28 -7.40 -15.21
C PRO A 288 -0.89 -6.90 -16.61
N THR A 289 -1.40 -5.72 -16.97
CA THR A 289 -0.93 -4.94 -18.14
C THR A 289 0.15 -3.92 -17.72
N GLU A 290 0.68 -3.14 -18.66
CA GLU A 290 1.64 -2.06 -18.37
C GLU A 290 1.07 -0.99 -17.43
N ALA A 291 -0.21 -0.60 -17.64
CA ALA A 291 -0.82 0.54 -16.95
C ALA A 291 -1.75 0.14 -15.78
N LEU A 292 -2.45 -0.98 -15.90
CA LEU A 292 -3.50 -1.43 -14.99
C LEU A 292 -3.55 -2.97 -14.86
N THR A 293 -4.27 -3.48 -13.87
CA THR A 293 -4.55 -4.93 -13.75
C THR A 293 -6.02 -5.18 -14.03
N VAL A 294 -6.32 -6.12 -14.94
CA VAL A 294 -7.68 -6.59 -15.21
C VAL A 294 -7.92 -7.84 -14.36
N ILE A 295 -9.14 -7.99 -13.84
CA ILE A 295 -9.60 -9.21 -13.18
C ILE A 295 -10.95 -9.60 -13.76
N ASP A 296 -11.04 -10.81 -14.32
CA ASP A 296 -12.27 -11.43 -14.83
C ASP A 296 -12.81 -12.47 -13.82
N VAL A 297 -14.13 -12.67 -13.77
CA VAL A 297 -14.84 -13.51 -12.79
C VAL A 297 -15.81 -14.46 -13.50
N ASN A 298 -15.59 -15.77 -13.32
CA ASN A 298 -16.36 -16.82 -13.99
C ASN A 298 -17.04 -17.75 -12.98
N SER A 299 -18.28 -18.16 -13.25
CA SER A 299 -19.03 -19.13 -12.43
C SER A 299 -18.56 -20.59 -12.60
N GLY A 300 -17.84 -20.90 -13.68
CA GLY A 300 -17.24 -22.22 -13.91
C GLY A 300 -18.26 -23.36 -13.87
N SER A 301 -18.10 -24.29 -12.93
CA SER A 301 -19.01 -25.43 -12.75
C SER A 301 -20.09 -25.21 -11.66
N PHE A 302 -20.12 -24.04 -11.03
CA PHE A 302 -20.99 -23.78 -9.88
C PHE A 302 -22.47 -23.65 -10.27
N THR A 303 -23.28 -24.58 -9.77
CA THR A 303 -24.70 -24.77 -10.16
C THR A 303 -25.62 -25.07 -8.98
N ARG A 304 -25.20 -24.80 -7.73
CA ARG A 304 -25.88 -25.30 -6.51
C ARG A 304 -27.02 -24.42 -5.97
N SER A 305 -27.21 -23.20 -6.48
CA SER A 305 -28.26 -22.29 -5.98
C SER A 305 -29.61 -22.53 -6.64
N ALA A 306 -30.71 -22.13 -5.98
CA ALA A 306 -32.07 -22.33 -6.49
C ALA A 306 -32.39 -21.46 -7.73
N THR A 307 -31.69 -20.33 -7.90
CA THR A 307 -31.82 -19.43 -9.06
C THR A 307 -30.46 -19.00 -9.61
N SER A 308 -30.42 -18.71 -10.92
CA SER A 308 -29.22 -18.15 -11.58
C SER A 308 -28.75 -16.85 -10.93
N ARG A 309 -29.68 -15.96 -10.57
CA ARG A 309 -29.42 -14.70 -9.88
C ARG A 309 -28.69 -14.90 -8.54
N GLU A 310 -29.06 -15.91 -7.77
CA GLU A 310 -28.40 -16.24 -6.51
C GLU A 310 -27.00 -16.85 -6.76
N THR A 311 -26.86 -17.72 -7.76
CA THR A 311 -25.56 -18.26 -8.21
C THR A 311 -24.60 -17.12 -8.57
N VAL A 312 -25.05 -16.12 -9.34
CA VAL A 312 -24.26 -14.96 -9.75
C VAL A 312 -23.86 -14.11 -8.54
N LEU A 313 -24.82 -13.69 -7.70
CA LEU A 313 -24.51 -12.86 -6.52
C LEU A 313 -23.57 -13.59 -5.54
N TRP A 314 -23.73 -14.91 -5.37
CA TRP A 314 -22.84 -15.73 -4.56
C TRP A 314 -21.42 -15.77 -5.15
N THR A 315 -21.29 -16.13 -6.43
CA THR A 315 -19.99 -16.20 -7.14
C THR A 315 -19.26 -14.87 -7.08
N ASN A 316 -19.95 -13.76 -7.39
CA ASN A 316 -19.36 -12.42 -7.32
C ASN A 316 -18.94 -12.05 -5.89
N SER A 317 -19.69 -12.45 -4.86
CA SER A 317 -19.34 -12.18 -3.45
C SER A 317 -18.14 -12.99 -2.96
N GLU A 318 -18.03 -14.25 -3.41
CA GLU A 318 -16.89 -15.13 -3.20
C GLU A 318 -15.64 -14.57 -3.91
N ALA A 319 -15.77 -14.22 -5.19
CA ALA A 319 -14.74 -13.55 -5.99
C ALA A 319 -14.28 -12.24 -5.35
N ALA A 320 -15.18 -11.38 -4.86
CA ALA A 320 -14.82 -10.14 -4.18
C ALA A 320 -13.95 -10.37 -2.92
N THR A 321 -14.17 -11.47 -2.20
CA THR A 321 -13.35 -11.87 -1.05
C THR A 321 -11.96 -12.33 -1.50
N GLU A 322 -11.92 -13.20 -2.51
CA GLU A 322 -10.66 -13.77 -3.01
C GLU A 322 -9.81 -12.72 -3.74
N ILE A 323 -10.41 -11.82 -4.51
CA ILE A 323 -9.74 -10.65 -5.10
C ILE A 323 -9.12 -9.79 -4.00
N ALA A 324 -9.86 -9.48 -2.92
CA ALA A 324 -9.32 -8.73 -1.81
C ALA A 324 -8.14 -9.45 -1.11
N ARG A 325 -8.10 -10.79 -1.13
CA ARG A 325 -6.95 -11.60 -0.66
C ARG A 325 -5.79 -11.57 -1.65
N GLN A 326 -6.02 -11.82 -2.93
CA GLN A 326 -5.01 -11.85 -3.99
C GLN A 326 -4.33 -10.49 -4.17
N LEU A 327 -5.05 -9.37 -4.04
CA LEU A 327 -4.47 -8.02 -4.06
C LEU A 327 -3.44 -7.80 -2.93
N ARG A 328 -3.63 -8.43 -1.77
CA ARG A 328 -2.64 -8.44 -0.67
C ARG A 328 -1.50 -9.42 -0.97
N LEU A 329 -1.82 -10.68 -1.24
CA LEU A 329 -0.86 -11.77 -1.45
C LEU A 329 0.11 -11.49 -2.60
N ARG A 330 -0.40 -11.00 -3.73
CA ARG A 330 0.39 -10.64 -4.93
C ARG A 330 1.00 -9.24 -4.85
N ASN A 331 0.61 -8.43 -3.86
CA ASN A 331 0.90 -7.01 -3.70
C ASN A 331 0.65 -6.16 -4.96
N ILE A 332 -0.41 -6.47 -5.71
CA ILE A 332 -0.82 -5.73 -6.92
C ILE A 332 -1.20 -4.29 -6.54
N GLY A 333 -0.88 -3.31 -7.39
CA GLY A 333 -1.24 -1.92 -7.12
C GLY A 333 -1.03 -0.97 -8.30
N GLY A 334 -1.81 0.09 -8.33
CA GLY A 334 -2.08 0.93 -9.50
C GLY A 334 -3.59 1.13 -9.64
N VAL A 335 -4.05 1.26 -10.89
CA VAL A 335 -5.45 1.08 -11.26
C VAL A 335 -5.71 -0.42 -11.45
N ILE A 336 -6.82 -0.90 -10.92
CA ILE A 336 -7.30 -2.28 -11.08
C ILE A 336 -8.76 -2.19 -11.53
N ILE A 337 -9.13 -2.99 -12.52
CA ILE A 337 -10.48 -3.11 -13.05
C ILE A 337 -10.95 -4.53 -12.77
N VAL A 338 -12.14 -4.69 -12.20
CA VAL A 338 -12.77 -5.99 -11.97
C VAL A 338 -14.03 -6.07 -12.82
N ASP A 339 -14.05 -7.03 -13.73
CA ASP A 339 -15.23 -7.48 -14.46
C ASP A 339 -15.95 -8.52 -13.60
N PHE A 340 -17.19 -8.23 -13.22
CA PHE A 340 -18.02 -9.11 -12.39
C PHE A 340 -19.19 -9.60 -13.24
N ILE A 341 -19.60 -10.86 -13.05
CA ILE A 341 -20.70 -11.46 -13.80
C ILE A 341 -21.96 -10.59 -13.69
N ASP A 342 -22.58 -10.28 -14.83
CA ASP A 342 -23.71 -9.35 -14.94
C ASP A 342 -24.83 -9.58 -13.93
N MET A 343 -25.33 -8.49 -13.34
CA MET A 343 -26.42 -8.51 -12.37
C MET A 343 -27.50 -7.47 -12.72
N ASP A 344 -28.66 -7.95 -13.17
CA ASP A 344 -29.82 -7.10 -13.51
C ASP A 344 -30.27 -6.19 -12.34
N SER A 345 -30.10 -6.67 -11.10
CA SER A 345 -30.62 -5.99 -9.93
C SER A 345 -29.58 -5.04 -9.33
N ARG A 346 -29.82 -3.74 -9.46
CA ARG A 346 -29.06 -2.68 -8.76
C ARG A 346 -28.97 -2.89 -7.24
N ARG A 347 -29.94 -3.57 -6.62
CA ARG A 347 -29.89 -3.96 -5.20
C ARG A 347 -28.74 -4.94 -4.92
N ASP A 348 -28.47 -5.85 -5.84
CA ASP A 348 -27.46 -6.90 -5.68
C ASP A 348 -26.06 -6.39 -6.09
N GLN A 349 -25.99 -5.51 -7.09
CA GLN A 349 -24.80 -4.67 -7.36
C GLN A 349 -24.36 -3.90 -6.10
N LEU A 350 -25.30 -3.24 -5.40
CA LEU A 350 -25.00 -2.51 -4.16
C LEU A 350 -24.54 -3.43 -3.01
N LYS A 351 -25.15 -4.61 -2.83
CA LYS A 351 -24.66 -5.62 -1.87
C LYS A 351 -23.23 -6.04 -2.18
N LEU A 352 -22.91 -6.30 -3.45
CA LEU A 352 -21.56 -6.69 -3.87
C LEU A 352 -20.55 -5.60 -3.55
N LEU A 353 -20.85 -4.33 -3.86
CA LEU A 353 -19.97 -3.20 -3.57
C LEU A 353 -19.77 -3.00 -2.05
N GLU A 354 -20.82 -3.16 -1.23
CA GLU A 354 -20.70 -3.13 0.23
C GLU A 354 -19.80 -4.27 0.74
N HIS A 355 -20.03 -5.50 0.25
CA HIS A 355 -19.27 -6.68 0.62
C HIS A 355 -17.79 -6.56 0.23
N PHE A 356 -17.51 -6.11 -1.00
CA PHE A 356 -16.15 -5.91 -1.49
C PHE A 356 -15.42 -4.82 -0.71
N ASN A 357 -16.08 -3.69 -0.43
CA ASN A 357 -15.53 -2.62 0.41
C ASN A 357 -15.22 -3.12 1.84
N LYS A 358 -16.08 -3.96 2.42
CA LYS A 358 -15.83 -4.64 3.70
C LYS A 358 -14.61 -5.56 3.67
N ALA A 359 -14.43 -6.35 2.60
CA ALA A 359 -13.26 -7.23 2.43
C ALA A 359 -11.95 -6.45 2.20
N LEU A 360 -12.01 -5.37 1.41
CA LEU A 360 -10.89 -4.46 1.12
C LEU A 360 -10.42 -3.65 2.34
N LYS A 361 -11.30 -3.40 3.33
CA LYS A 361 -11.05 -2.59 4.55
C LYS A 361 -9.91 -3.09 5.44
N VAL A 362 -9.55 -4.37 5.34
CA VAL A 362 -8.44 -4.99 6.10
C VAL A 362 -7.07 -4.53 5.59
N ASP A 363 -6.98 -4.17 4.30
CA ASP A 363 -5.70 -3.96 3.61
C ASP A 363 -4.97 -2.68 4.06
N LYS A 364 -3.69 -2.85 4.40
CA LYS A 364 -2.74 -1.78 4.79
C LYS A 364 -2.58 -0.73 3.68
N ALA A 365 -2.65 -1.13 2.40
CA ALA A 365 -2.51 -0.25 1.25
C ALA A 365 -3.67 0.74 1.05
N ARG A 366 -4.81 0.53 1.75
CA ARG A 366 -6.06 1.29 1.61
C ARG A 366 -6.53 1.41 0.15
N PRO A 367 -6.86 0.28 -0.50
CA PRO A 367 -7.57 0.30 -1.77
C PRO A 367 -8.88 1.09 -1.65
N GLN A 368 -9.26 1.78 -2.73
CA GLN A 368 -10.49 2.56 -2.81
C GLN A 368 -11.20 2.21 -4.13
N ILE A 369 -12.44 1.74 -4.04
CA ILE A 369 -13.34 1.64 -5.19
C ILE A 369 -13.63 3.07 -5.65
N ALA A 370 -13.44 3.35 -6.94
CA ALA A 370 -13.70 4.64 -7.55
C ALA A 370 -15.16 4.74 -8.01
N GLN A 371 -15.58 3.79 -8.87
CA GLN A 371 -16.94 3.72 -9.40
C GLN A 371 -17.29 2.29 -9.89
N LEU A 372 -18.58 2.07 -10.10
CA LEU A 372 -19.10 1.04 -10.99
C LEU A 372 -19.43 1.75 -12.30
N SER A 373 -18.84 1.30 -13.41
CA SER A 373 -19.05 1.89 -14.74
C SER A 373 -20.40 1.49 -15.35
N GLU A 374 -20.82 2.18 -16.40
CA GLU A 374 -22.01 1.83 -17.20
C GLU A 374 -21.87 0.47 -17.92
N LEU A 375 -20.64 -0.06 -18.03
CA LEU A 375 -20.31 -1.36 -18.61
C LEU A 375 -20.19 -2.48 -17.56
N GLY A 376 -20.69 -2.28 -16.33
CA GLY A 376 -20.63 -3.28 -15.25
C GLY A 376 -19.26 -3.41 -14.55
N LEU A 377 -18.19 -2.88 -15.15
CA LEU A 377 -16.83 -2.93 -14.59
C LEU A 377 -16.71 -2.13 -13.28
N VAL A 378 -16.08 -2.71 -12.26
CA VAL A 378 -15.75 -2.05 -10.99
C VAL A 378 -14.31 -1.54 -11.03
N GLU A 379 -14.16 -0.22 -10.99
CA GLU A 379 -12.86 0.45 -10.95
C GLU A 379 -12.37 0.62 -9.51
N LEU A 380 -11.12 0.25 -9.22
CA LEU A 380 -10.50 0.49 -7.92
C LEU A 380 -9.03 0.90 -8.04
N THR A 381 -8.57 1.70 -7.06
CA THR A 381 -7.18 2.16 -6.98
C THR A 381 -6.53 1.62 -5.72
N ARG A 382 -5.32 1.05 -5.84
CA ARG A 382 -4.56 0.48 -4.70
C ARG A 382 -3.12 1.00 -4.67
N LYS A 383 -2.66 1.48 -3.52
CA LYS A 383 -1.33 2.08 -3.37
C LYS A 383 -0.25 0.98 -3.31
N ARG A 384 0.62 0.88 -4.32
CA ARG A 384 1.82 0.00 -4.28
C ARG A 384 2.64 0.26 -3.02
N GLN A 385 2.83 -0.78 -2.19
CA GLN A 385 3.60 -0.74 -0.93
C GLN A 385 5.07 -1.18 -1.09
N GLY A 386 5.40 -1.82 -2.21
CA GLY A 386 6.72 -2.39 -2.52
C GLY A 386 6.68 -3.07 -3.88
N LYS A 387 7.58 -4.03 -4.10
CA LYS A 387 7.55 -4.91 -5.27
C LYS A 387 6.30 -5.82 -5.26
N ASN A 388 5.84 -6.22 -6.44
CA ASN A 388 4.78 -7.23 -6.58
C ASN A 388 5.35 -8.66 -6.64
N ILE A 389 4.50 -9.69 -6.58
CA ILE A 389 4.94 -11.10 -6.56
C ILE A 389 5.71 -11.52 -7.82
N TYR A 390 5.35 -10.98 -8.99
CA TYR A 390 6.05 -11.23 -10.26
C TYR A 390 7.41 -10.54 -10.31
N GLU A 391 7.58 -9.40 -9.63
CA GLU A 391 8.86 -8.70 -9.46
C GLU A 391 9.77 -9.34 -8.39
N LEU A 392 9.22 -10.23 -7.52
CA LEU A 392 9.95 -10.91 -6.44
C LEU A 392 10.34 -12.36 -6.78
N PHE A 393 9.41 -13.11 -7.39
CA PHE A 393 9.55 -14.54 -7.66
C PHE A 393 9.28 -14.93 -9.12
N GLY A 394 8.94 -13.96 -9.98
CA GLY A 394 8.73 -14.17 -11.41
C GLY A 394 9.95 -13.77 -12.24
N GLN A 395 10.18 -14.48 -13.33
CA GLN A 395 11.04 -14.02 -14.43
C GLN A 395 10.28 -14.15 -15.77
N PRO A 396 10.43 -13.21 -16.72
CA PRO A 396 9.79 -13.33 -18.02
C PRO A 396 10.36 -14.53 -18.76
N CYS A 397 9.50 -15.41 -19.27
CA CYS A 397 9.93 -16.63 -19.97
C CYS A 397 10.61 -16.26 -21.30
N PRO A 398 11.88 -16.65 -21.52
CA PRO A 398 12.64 -16.27 -22.71
C PRO A 398 12.08 -16.92 -23.98
N GLN A 399 11.44 -18.09 -23.86
CA GLN A 399 10.92 -18.86 -24.98
C GLN A 399 9.71 -18.20 -25.67
N CYS A 400 8.90 -17.46 -24.91
CA CYS A 400 7.69 -16.78 -25.39
C CYS A 400 7.80 -15.24 -25.30
N GLY A 401 9.02 -14.70 -25.20
CA GLY A 401 9.25 -13.26 -25.16
C GLY A 401 8.65 -12.54 -23.94
N GLY A 402 8.37 -13.25 -22.85
CA GLY A 402 7.74 -12.70 -21.65
C GLY A 402 6.21 -12.80 -21.58
N LEU A 403 5.53 -13.44 -22.55
CA LEU A 403 4.07 -13.71 -22.49
C LEU A 403 3.65 -14.59 -21.29
N GLY A 404 4.59 -15.32 -20.69
CA GLY A 404 4.39 -16.09 -19.46
C GLY A 404 5.58 -15.95 -18.51
N HIS A 405 5.39 -16.36 -17.26
CA HIS A 405 6.40 -16.27 -16.21
C HIS A 405 6.99 -17.65 -15.85
N LEU A 406 8.28 -17.65 -15.52
CA LEU A 406 8.95 -18.73 -14.80
C LEU A 406 9.01 -18.38 -13.30
N ALA A 407 8.82 -19.36 -12.44
CA ALA A 407 8.98 -19.19 -10.99
C ALA A 407 10.45 -19.36 -10.57
N HIS A 408 10.94 -18.41 -9.79
CA HIS A 408 12.18 -18.51 -9.03
C HIS A 408 11.82 -18.60 -7.55
N LEU A 409 11.94 -19.80 -6.96
CA LEU A 409 11.50 -20.06 -5.60
C LEU A 409 12.68 -20.12 -4.61
N PRO A 410 12.48 -19.65 -3.37
CA PRO A 410 13.54 -19.63 -2.36
C PRO A 410 13.99 -21.05 -2.00
N GLY A 411 15.26 -21.33 -2.24
CA GLY A 411 15.87 -22.66 -2.06
C GLY A 411 15.92 -23.53 -3.32
N GLU A 412 15.16 -23.20 -4.36
CA GLU A 412 15.21 -23.90 -5.66
C GLU A 412 16.23 -23.21 -6.59
N SER A 413 17.31 -23.92 -6.97
CA SER A 413 18.37 -23.37 -7.84
C SER A 413 18.00 -23.26 -9.32
N GLN A 414 16.84 -23.80 -9.72
CA GLN A 414 16.37 -23.85 -11.10
C GLN A 414 15.07 -23.06 -11.24
N LEU A 415 14.85 -22.48 -12.42
CA LEU A 415 13.60 -21.81 -12.76
C LEU A 415 12.54 -22.85 -13.12
N VAL A 416 11.40 -22.83 -12.45
CA VAL A 416 10.31 -23.80 -12.63
C VAL A 416 9.20 -23.20 -13.47
N ALA A 417 8.76 -23.91 -14.51
CA ALA A 417 7.61 -23.50 -15.31
C ALA A 417 6.30 -23.65 -14.50
N LEU A 418 5.43 -22.63 -14.51
CA LEU A 418 4.18 -22.63 -13.73
C LEU A 418 3.21 -23.77 -14.12
N GLU A 419 3.34 -24.28 -15.33
CA GLU A 419 2.50 -25.31 -15.94
C GLU A 419 3.13 -26.72 -15.86
N SER A 420 4.08 -26.95 -14.95
CA SER A 420 4.55 -28.30 -14.63
C SER A 420 3.47 -29.11 -13.90
N SER A 421 2.45 -29.53 -14.63
CA SER A 421 1.49 -30.56 -14.20
C SER A 421 2.24 -31.86 -13.89
N ALA A 422 1.78 -32.59 -12.88
CA ALA A 422 2.57 -33.65 -12.28
C ALA A 422 2.67 -34.88 -13.19
N ASN A 423 3.84 -35.08 -13.80
CA ASN A 423 4.41 -36.40 -14.00
C ASN A 423 5.94 -36.29 -13.89
N PRO A 424 6.55 -36.68 -12.75
CA PRO A 424 7.98 -36.89 -12.70
C PRO A 424 8.30 -38.17 -13.49
N THR A 425 8.53 -38.03 -14.79
CA THR A 425 9.03 -39.14 -15.62
C THR A 425 10.34 -39.61 -15.02
N LEU A 426 10.31 -40.77 -14.36
CA LEU A 426 11.51 -41.39 -13.80
C LEU A 426 12.57 -41.47 -14.90
N PRO A 427 13.84 -41.13 -14.62
CA PRO A 427 14.88 -41.18 -15.64
C PRO A 427 14.98 -42.62 -16.15
N ILE A 428 14.57 -42.84 -17.39
CA ILE A 428 14.60 -44.15 -18.04
C ILE A 428 16.05 -44.64 -17.97
N PRO A 429 16.34 -45.77 -17.30
CA PRO A 429 17.70 -46.25 -17.18
C PRO A 429 18.26 -46.52 -18.58
N ALA A 430 19.44 -45.98 -18.86
CA ALA A 430 20.06 -46.12 -20.18
C ALA A 430 20.16 -47.61 -20.56
N PRO A 431 19.83 -47.99 -21.80
CA PRO A 431 19.75 -49.40 -22.19
C PRO A 431 21.12 -50.07 -22.03
N THR A 432 21.21 -51.00 -21.09
CA THR A 432 22.39 -51.85 -20.92
C THR A 432 22.64 -52.63 -22.21
N PRO A 433 23.86 -52.63 -22.77
CA PRO A 433 24.14 -53.30 -24.02
C PRO A 433 24.02 -54.83 -23.87
N VAL A 434 22.89 -55.37 -24.34
CA VAL A 434 22.66 -56.81 -24.39
C VAL A 434 23.59 -57.41 -25.44
N THR A 435 24.46 -58.33 -25.03
CA THR A 435 25.33 -59.07 -25.95
C THR A 435 24.48 -60.03 -26.80
N PRO A 436 24.58 -59.96 -28.15
CA PRO A 436 23.78 -60.84 -29.01
C PRO A 436 24.27 -62.29 -28.90
N LYS A 437 23.34 -63.22 -28.68
CA LYS A 437 23.59 -64.65 -28.90
C LYS A 437 23.46 -64.99 -30.40
N PRO A 438 24.04 -66.12 -30.87
CA PRO A 438 24.14 -66.40 -32.31
C PRO A 438 22.79 -66.63 -33.00
N VAL A 439 22.78 -66.38 -34.31
CA VAL A 439 21.64 -66.63 -35.20
C VAL A 439 21.67 -68.08 -35.70
N GLU A 440 20.55 -68.79 -35.56
CA GLU A 440 20.27 -70.01 -36.32
C GLU A 440 19.21 -69.75 -37.40
N LYS A 441 19.13 -70.64 -38.39
CA LYS A 441 18.42 -70.41 -39.66
C LYS A 441 16.97 -70.94 -39.66
N PRO A 442 16.08 -70.38 -40.49
CA PRO A 442 14.70 -70.84 -40.59
C PRO A 442 14.57 -72.20 -41.29
N VAL A 443 13.45 -72.88 -41.01
CA VAL A 443 12.94 -74.07 -41.71
C VAL A 443 11.44 -73.86 -41.99
N GLU A 444 10.94 -74.47 -43.06
CA GLU A 444 9.64 -74.16 -43.68
C GLU A 444 8.50 -75.11 -43.23
N VAL A 445 7.27 -74.57 -43.17
CA VAL A 445 6.00 -75.13 -43.70
C VAL A 445 5.67 -76.63 -43.42
N ASN A 446 4.54 -76.93 -42.72
CA ASN A 446 3.24 -77.18 -43.39
C ASN A 446 1.99 -77.44 -42.49
N ASP A 447 0.82 -77.09 -43.03
CA ASP A 447 -0.59 -77.58 -42.91
C ASP A 447 -1.15 -78.48 -41.76
N SER A 448 -2.22 -77.95 -41.15
CA SER A 448 -3.62 -78.48 -41.15
C SER A 448 -4.21 -79.44 -40.08
N SER A 449 -5.54 -79.28 -39.92
CA SER A 449 -6.57 -80.22 -39.38
C SER A 449 -6.61 -80.48 -37.85
N TRP A 450 -7.78 -80.67 -37.19
CA TRP A 450 -9.19 -80.77 -37.65
C TRP A 450 -10.16 -80.49 -36.45
N ASP A 451 -11.32 -79.84 -36.69
CA ASP A 451 -12.60 -79.83 -35.90
C ASP A 451 -12.55 -79.21 -34.46
N SER A 452 -13.58 -78.55 -33.91
CA SER A 452 -14.88 -78.00 -34.38
C SER A 452 -15.37 -76.95 -33.32
N SER A 453 -16.52 -76.23 -33.33
CA SER A 453 -17.78 -76.24 -34.11
C SER A 453 -18.40 -74.82 -34.16
N PHE A 454 -19.43 -74.65 -35.02
CA PHE A 454 -20.77 -74.05 -34.76
C PHE A 454 -21.07 -73.60 -33.31
N GLU A 455 -21.67 -72.44 -32.97
CA GLU A 455 -22.30 -71.29 -33.65
C GLU A 455 -21.99 -70.00 -32.77
N ASP A 456 -22.31 -68.73 -33.06
CA ASP A 456 -23.33 -68.08 -33.93
C ASP A 456 -22.94 -66.60 -34.30
N GLU A 457 -23.85 -65.86 -34.95
CA GLU A 457 -23.83 -64.44 -35.40
C GLU A 457 -23.86 -63.36 -34.25
N ASP A 458 -23.51 -62.07 -34.39
CA ASP A 458 -23.38 -61.18 -35.57
C ASP A 458 -22.15 -60.23 -35.54
N ASN A 459 -21.50 -60.13 -36.71
CA ASN A 459 -20.91 -58.99 -37.46
C ASN A 459 -20.60 -57.63 -36.77
N ASP A 460 -19.43 -57.00 -36.92
CA ASP A 460 -18.63 -56.56 -38.12
C ASP A 460 -19.10 -55.24 -38.79
N ASN A 461 -18.23 -54.37 -39.34
CA ASN A 461 -16.83 -54.03 -39.02
C ASN A 461 -16.46 -52.63 -39.60
N SER A 462 -15.16 -52.32 -39.77
CA SER A 462 -14.61 -51.02 -40.15
C SER A 462 -14.51 -50.70 -41.67
N ASP A 463 -14.18 -49.43 -41.93
CA ASP A 463 -13.41 -48.88 -43.07
C ASP A 463 -14.06 -48.52 -44.44
N GLU A 464 -13.90 -47.22 -44.75
CA GLU A 464 -13.36 -46.64 -45.99
C GLU A 464 -13.87 -47.08 -47.39
N LEU A 465 -14.60 -46.20 -48.10
CA LEU A 465 -14.14 -45.51 -49.34
C LEU A 465 -15.20 -44.64 -50.07
N GLU A 466 -14.70 -43.74 -50.93
CA GLU A 466 -15.28 -43.06 -52.12
C GLU A 466 -16.74 -42.51 -52.14
N LEU A 467 -16.83 -41.18 -51.98
CA LEU A 467 -17.18 -40.17 -53.01
C LEU A 467 -18.45 -40.24 -53.90
N LEU A 468 -18.93 -39.03 -54.23
CA LEU A 468 -19.80 -38.62 -55.37
C LEU A 468 -21.30 -39.02 -55.35
N HIS A 469 -22.15 -38.04 -54.97
CA HIS A 469 -23.43 -37.76 -55.65
C HIS A 469 -23.86 -36.29 -55.45
N HIS A 470 -23.84 -35.46 -56.51
CA HIS A 470 -24.47 -34.13 -56.55
C HIS A 470 -24.66 -33.66 -58.01
N PRO A 471 -25.86 -33.19 -58.40
CA PRO A 471 -26.02 -32.40 -59.62
C PRO A 471 -27.05 -31.25 -59.54
N SER A 472 -26.59 -30.00 -59.34
CA SER A 472 -27.07 -28.77 -60.03
C SER A 472 -26.23 -27.55 -59.59
N TYR A 473 -25.53 -26.76 -60.41
CA TYR A 473 -25.86 -25.96 -61.63
C TYR A 473 -26.78 -24.74 -61.33
N GLN A 474 -26.48 -23.49 -61.74
CA GLN A 474 -25.55 -22.93 -62.75
C GLN A 474 -24.77 -21.68 -62.22
N GLU A 475 -23.44 -21.57 -62.42
CA GLU A 475 -22.71 -20.72 -63.43
C GLU A 475 -22.53 -19.22 -63.05
N GLN A 476 -21.53 -18.46 -63.54
CA GLN A 476 -20.66 -18.63 -64.72
C GLN A 476 -19.27 -17.92 -64.60
N ASN A 477 -18.19 -18.60 -65.04
CA ASN A 477 -16.92 -18.12 -65.67
C ASN A 477 -16.06 -16.94 -65.10
N SER A 478 -14.72 -16.88 -65.27
CA SER A 478 -13.68 -17.85 -65.69
C SER A 478 -12.24 -17.27 -65.57
N ASN A 479 -11.26 -18.13 -65.26
CA ASN A 479 -9.85 -18.17 -65.78
C ASN A 479 -8.88 -16.97 -65.64
N ALA A 480 -7.53 -17.13 -65.58
CA ALA A 480 -6.68 -18.28 -65.22
C ALA A 480 -5.18 -17.86 -65.01
N ASN A 481 -4.46 -18.68 -64.21
CA ASN A 481 -3.00 -18.87 -64.09
C ASN A 481 -1.98 -18.02 -64.92
N ASN A 482 -0.97 -17.41 -64.25
CA ASN A 482 0.45 -17.89 -64.27
C ASN A 482 1.51 -17.03 -63.49
N ARG A 483 2.49 -17.74 -62.90
CA ARG A 483 3.96 -17.43 -62.78
C ARG A 483 4.53 -16.18 -62.05
N ARG A 484 5.20 -16.49 -60.92
CA ARG A 484 6.60 -16.13 -60.52
C ARG A 484 7.07 -14.65 -60.33
N ARG A 485 7.49 -14.39 -59.07
CA ARG A 485 8.68 -13.62 -58.59
C ARG A 485 8.80 -12.10 -58.82
N ARG A 486 9.01 -11.41 -57.66
CA ARG A 486 9.87 -10.22 -57.39
C ARG A 486 9.40 -8.81 -57.85
N ARG A 487 9.08 -8.01 -56.82
CA ARG A 487 9.66 -6.69 -56.46
C ARG A 487 9.09 -5.41 -57.12
N ARG A 488 8.72 -4.48 -56.23
CA ARG A 488 8.56 -3.00 -56.34
C ARG A 488 7.24 -2.38 -56.81
N GLN A 489 6.90 -1.30 -56.08
CA GLN A 489 6.19 -0.07 -56.44
C GLN A 489 4.69 -0.10 -56.78
N THR A 490 3.90 0.29 -55.77
CA THR A 490 2.78 1.23 -55.94
C THR A 490 3.29 2.62 -56.36
N PRO A 491 2.53 3.38 -57.15
CA PRO A 491 2.75 4.83 -57.33
C PRO A 491 1.49 5.68 -57.07
N ASN A 492 1.58 6.58 -56.07
CA ASN A 492 0.83 7.85 -55.93
C ASN A 492 -0.71 7.74 -55.71
N LEU A 493 -1.42 8.76 -55.22
CA LEU A 493 -1.10 10.18 -54.91
C LEU A 493 -1.30 10.44 -53.38
N VAL A 494 -0.52 11.23 -52.62
CA VAL A 494 -0.01 12.63 -52.81
C VAL A 494 -1.19 13.62 -52.68
N ILE A 495 -1.25 14.56 -51.71
CA ILE A 495 -0.30 15.60 -51.24
C ILE A 495 -0.40 15.78 -49.70
N LYS A 496 0.52 16.36 -48.90
CA LYS A 496 2.01 16.47 -48.85
C LYS A 496 2.36 17.43 -47.68
N GLU A 497 3.39 17.15 -46.88
CA GLU A 497 4.05 18.17 -46.03
C GLU A 497 5.24 18.81 -46.77
N ASP A 498 5.74 19.95 -46.28
CA ASP A 498 7.06 20.47 -46.64
C ASP A 498 7.76 21.18 -45.46
N SER A 499 9.07 21.02 -45.39
CA SER A 499 10.01 21.82 -44.59
C SER A 499 11.24 22.14 -45.45
N PRO A 500 12.09 23.09 -45.03
CA PRO A 500 13.52 22.92 -45.31
C PRO A 500 14.44 23.20 -44.11
N LYS A 501 15.61 22.55 -44.14
CA LYS A 501 16.81 22.85 -43.32
C LYS A 501 17.77 23.74 -44.14
N PRO A 502 18.89 24.27 -43.59
CA PRO A 502 20.11 23.44 -43.50
C PRO A 502 21.04 23.74 -42.31
N SER A 503 22.09 22.92 -42.18
CA SER A 503 23.27 23.12 -41.33
C SER A 503 24.54 23.16 -42.19
N ASN A 504 25.61 23.82 -41.74
CA ASN A 504 26.92 23.78 -42.44
C ASN A 504 28.10 23.71 -41.44
N ASN A 505 29.32 23.44 -41.92
CA ASN A 505 30.39 22.81 -41.13
C ASN A 505 31.73 23.59 -41.12
N GLY A 506 32.43 23.64 -39.97
CA GLY A 506 33.90 23.74 -39.88
C GLY A 506 34.56 25.05 -39.40
N GLY A 507 35.67 24.91 -38.65
CA GLY A 507 36.85 25.80 -38.79
C GLY A 507 37.23 26.83 -37.68
N SER A 508 37.76 26.38 -36.55
CA SER A 508 38.95 26.92 -35.80
C SER A 508 39.25 28.43 -35.58
N LYS A 509 39.84 28.69 -34.38
CA LYS A 509 40.76 29.80 -33.96
C LYS A 509 40.16 31.16 -33.52
N GLU A 510 40.84 31.75 -32.51
CA GLU A 510 41.03 33.17 -32.11
C GLU A 510 39.89 34.21 -32.33
N GLY A 511 39.60 35.17 -31.45
CA GLY A 511 40.15 35.49 -30.12
C GLY A 511 39.62 36.84 -29.60
N ASP A 512 39.59 36.97 -28.28
CA ASP A 512 39.88 38.18 -27.47
C ASP A 512 39.00 39.46 -27.52
N ASP A 513 39.30 40.37 -26.56
CA ASP A 513 38.92 41.78 -26.42
C ASP A 513 37.43 42.21 -26.24
N ASN A 514 37.05 42.33 -24.95
CA ASN A 514 36.78 43.59 -24.23
C ASN A 514 35.64 44.59 -24.59
N ASN A 515 35.17 45.23 -23.51
CA ASN A 515 34.65 46.61 -23.41
C ASN A 515 33.31 47.01 -24.09
N GLU A 516 32.55 47.98 -23.57
CA GLU A 516 32.35 48.43 -22.17
C GLU A 516 31.13 49.39 -22.11
N SER A 517 30.34 49.31 -21.04
CA SER A 517 29.72 50.49 -20.40
C SER A 517 28.57 51.23 -21.17
N SER A 518 27.71 52.06 -20.55
CA SER A 518 27.25 52.12 -19.16
C SER A 518 26.11 53.15 -18.98
N TYR A 519 25.38 53.04 -17.86
CA TYR A 519 24.46 54.04 -17.26
C TYR A 519 23.21 54.44 -18.08
N GLU A 520 22.08 54.82 -17.48
CA GLU A 520 21.61 54.75 -16.08
C GLU A 520 20.13 54.29 -16.11
N ASN A 521 19.23 54.36 -15.11
CA ASN A 521 19.15 55.11 -13.86
C ASN A 521 18.59 54.20 -12.72
N ARG A 522 17.77 54.73 -11.81
CA ARG A 522 17.29 54.09 -10.58
C ARG A 522 15.84 54.48 -10.33
N ARG A 523 14.93 53.54 -10.03
CA ARG A 523 13.81 53.82 -9.11
C ARG A 523 13.12 52.60 -8.51
N GLU A 524 12.86 52.74 -7.20
CA GLU A 524 11.84 52.15 -6.32
C GLU A 524 11.37 50.68 -6.42
N ARG A 525 11.25 50.05 -5.24
CA ARG A 525 10.58 48.75 -5.02
C ARG A 525 9.15 48.97 -4.55
N LEU A 526 8.21 48.17 -5.04
CA LEU A 526 6.87 48.00 -4.45
C LEU A 526 6.76 46.66 -3.70
N PRO A 527 5.90 46.55 -2.65
CA PRO A 527 5.92 45.44 -1.70
C PRO A 527 5.14 44.20 -2.16
N ARG A 528 5.32 43.09 -1.44
CA ARG A 528 4.53 41.86 -1.60
C ARG A 528 3.07 42.08 -1.22
N HIS A 529 2.17 42.03 -2.19
CA HIS A 529 1.12 40.99 -2.27
C HIS A 529 0.28 41.22 -3.52
N LEU A 530 0.26 40.24 -4.44
CA LEU A 530 -0.85 40.06 -5.35
C LEU A 530 -1.65 38.86 -4.88
N ARG A 531 -2.84 39.13 -4.33
CA ARG A 531 -3.97 38.21 -4.51
C ARG A 531 -4.15 38.05 -6.02
N ARG A 532 -4.63 36.89 -6.46
CA ARG A 532 -5.22 36.80 -7.80
C ARG A 532 -6.39 37.79 -7.81
N GLU A 533 -6.35 38.80 -8.66
CA GLU A 533 -7.50 39.67 -8.85
C GLU A 533 -8.62 38.82 -9.46
N GLU A 534 -9.70 38.65 -8.70
CA GLU A 534 -10.90 37.97 -9.18
C GLU A 534 -11.58 38.92 -10.16
N SER A 535 -11.78 38.48 -11.41
CA SER A 535 -12.40 39.32 -12.43
C SER A 535 -13.83 39.69 -11.98
N PRO A 536 -14.20 40.99 -11.98
CA PRO A 536 -15.42 41.44 -11.34
C PRO A 536 -16.63 40.79 -11.99
N VAL A 537 -17.50 40.21 -11.17
CA VAL A 537 -18.60 39.34 -11.60
C VAL A 537 -19.58 40.11 -12.48
N GLU A 538 -19.59 39.81 -13.78
CA GLU A 538 -20.48 40.48 -14.73
C GLU A 538 -21.88 39.86 -14.64
N LYS A 539 -22.83 40.61 -14.07
CA LYS A 539 -24.24 40.19 -13.99
C LYS A 539 -24.95 40.51 -15.30
N VAL A 540 -25.48 39.49 -15.96
CA VAL A 540 -26.09 39.58 -17.30
C VAL A 540 -27.52 39.04 -17.24
N SER A 541 -28.45 39.69 -17.94
CA SER A 541 -29.83 39.20 -18.09
C SER A 541 -30.10 38.73 -19.51
N VAL A 542 -30.63 37.51 -19.67
CA VAL A 542 -31.05 36.92 -20.93
C VAL A 542 -32.55 36.69 -20.90
N GLU A 543 -33.26 37.06 -21.97
CA GLU A 543 -34.71 36.80 -22.07
C GLU A 543 -34.96 35.45 -22.75
N MET A 544 -35.74 34.59 -22.08
CA MET A 544 -36.11 33.26 -22.58
C MET A 544 -37.49 32.84 -22.08
N THR A 545 -38.29 32.29 -22.98
CA THR A 545 -39.51 31.56 -22.62
C THR A 545 -39.16 30.26 -21.86
N PRO A 546 -40.06 29.69 -21.04
CA PRO A 546 -39.78 28.45 -20.31
C PRO A 546 -39.38 27.28 -21.22
N LEU A 547 -40.02 27.15 -22.39
CA LEU A 547 -39.73 26.08 -23.35
C LEU A 547 -38.31 26.19 -23.92
N GLU A 548 -37.83 27.40 -24.18
CA GLU A 548 -36.43 27.63 -24.57
C GLU A 548 -35.45 27.28 -23.45
N GLN A 549 -35.81 27.54 -22.18
CA GLN A 549 -34.96 27.19 -21.03
C GLN A 549 -34.79 25.67 -20.92
N ASP A 550 -35.87 24.90 -21.04
CA ASP A 550 -35.83 23.44 -21.03
C ASP A 550 -35.00 22.88 -22.19
N VAL A 551 -35.14 23.43 -23.40
CA VAL A 551 -34.36 23.01 -24.58
C VAL A 551 -32.86 23.31 -24.42
N TYR A 552 -32.49 24.48 -23.90
CA TYR A 552 -31.08 24.83 -23.65
C TYR A 552 -30.48 23.94 -22.55
N ALA A 553 -31.24 23.64 -21.49
CA ALA A 553 -30.82 22.72 -20.43
C ALA A 553 -30.60 21.29 -20.96
N LEU A 554 -31.53 20.77 -21.78
CA LEU A 554 -31.42 19.44 -22.40
C LEU A 554 -30.25 19.31 -23.37
N MET A 555 -29.87 20.39 -24.07
CA MET A 555 -28.68 20.42 -24.93
C MET A 555 -27.38 20.80 -24.20
N GLY A 556 -27.43 21.16 -22.91
CA GLY A 556 -26.27 21.60 -22.13
C GLY A 556 -25.66 22.94 -22.58
N ILE A 557 -26.42 23.80 -23.25
CA ILE A 557 -25.94 25.06 -23.84
C ILE A 557 -26.22 26.23 -22.89
N SER A 558 -25.22 27.09 -22.68
CA SER A 558 -25.38 28.29 -21.85
C SER A 558 -26.32 29.32 -22.52
N PRO A 559 -27.29 29.92 -21.80
CA PRO A 559 -28.10 31.04 -22.29
C PRO A 559 -27.30 32.24 -22.81
N LEU A 560 -26.02 32.39 -22.43
CA LEU A 560 -25.14 33.43 -22.99
C LEU A 560 -24.97 33.33 -24.50
N VAL A 561 -25.17 32.15 -25.11
CA VAL A 561 -25.14 31.97 -26.58
C VAL A 561 -26.26 32.73 -27.29
N ARG A 562 -27.33 33.15 -26.57
CA ARG A 562 -28.37 34.03 -27.12
C ARG A 562 -27.95 35.52 -27.17
N LEU A 563 -26.78 35.87 -26.63
CA LEU A 563 -26.23 37.21 -26.70
C LEU A 563 -25.02 37.20 -27.64
N ASP A 564 -25.09 37.95 -28.75
CA ASP A 564 -23.99 38.16 -29.70
C ASP A 564 -22.90 39.09 -29.10
N LYS A 565 -22.35 38.70 -27.95
CA LYS A 565 -21.35 39.44 -27.18
C LYS A 565 -20.31 38.48 -26.61
N GLU A 566 -19.04 38.73 -26.92
CA GLU A 566 -17.92 38.00 -26.32
C GLU A 566 -17.64 38.48 -24.88
N PHE A 567 -17.40 37.52 -23.98
CA PHE A 567 -17.08 37.76 -22.57
C PHE A 567 -15.65 37.30 -22.27
N LYS A 568 -14.86 38.12 -21.57
CA LYS A 568 -13.42 37.88 -21.33
C LYS A 568 -13.14 36.64 -20.48
N ASP A 569 -13.96 36.41 -19.46
CA ASP A 569 -13.95 35.22 -18.60
C ASP A 569 -15.38 34.66 -18.55
N PRO A 570 -15.78 33.67 -19.37
CA PRO A 570 -17.13 33.11 -19.34
C PRO A 570 -17.47 32.35 -18.04
N LYS A 571 -16.53 32.27 -17.09
CA LYS A 571 -16.68 31.63 -15.77
C LYS A 571 -16.93 32.62 -14.62
N SER A 572 -16.79 33.93 -14.85
CA SER A 572 -17.16 34.97 -13.86
C SER A 572 -18.42 35.77 -14.29
N VAL A 573 -19.14 35.31 -15.31
CA VAL A 573 -20.44 35.87 -15.71
C VAL A 573 -21.57 35.17 -14.94
N VAL A 574 -22.40 35.95 -14.24
CA VAL A 574 -23.60 35.44 -13.56
C VAL A 574 -24.82 35.76 -14.42
N VAL A 575 -25.48 34.71 -14.91
CA VAL A 575 -26.63 34.81 -15.81
C VAL A 575 -27.93 34.80 -15.02
N SER A 576 -28.80 35.76 -15.31
CA SER A 576 -30.18 35.84 -14.83
C SER A 576 -31.12 35.67 -16.01
N VAL A 577 -32.06 34.71 -15.95
CA VAL A 577 -33.01 34.49 -17.04
C VAL A 577 -34.34 35.16 -16.70
N LYS A 578 -34.84 35.99 -17.62
CA LYS A 578 -36.14 36.66 -17.51
C LYS A 578 -37.13 36.09 -18.53
N SER A 579 -38.39 35.94 -18.13
CA SER A 579 -39.49 35.68 -19.06
C SER A 579 -39.93 36.98 -19.75
N PRO A 580 -40.15 37.00 -21.08
CA PRO A 580 -40.51 38.21 -21.80
C PRO A 580 -41.86 38.82 -21.37
N ASP A 581 -42.81 38.01 -20.86
CA ASP A 581 -44.17 38.43 -20.51
C ASP A 581 -44.29 39.22 -19.17
N GLY A 582 -43.21 39.83 -18.68
CA GLY A 582 -43.24 40.86 -17.63
C GLY A 582 -43.67 40.44 -16.21
N VAL A 583 -43.98 39.17 -15.95
CA VAL A 583 -44.39 38.68 -14.61
C VAL A 583 -43.15 38.40 -13.75
N GLU A 584 -42.78 39.34 -12.88
CA GLU A 584 -41.72 39.13 -11.88
C GLU A 584 -42.12 38.05 -10.86
N ARG A 585 -41.49 36.87 -10.95
CA ARG A 585 -41.45 35.92 -9.83
C ARG A 585 -40.53 36.48 -8.77
N LYS A 586 -41.06 36.79 -7.57
CA LYS A 586 -40.26 37.26 -6.43
C LYS A 586 -39.09 36.31 -6.15
N THR A 587 -37.87 36.81 -6.33
CA THR A 587 -36.64 36.14 -5.92
C THR A 587 -36.61 36.00 -4.41
N ILE A 588 -36.10 34.88 -3.90
CA ILE A 588 -35.74 34.75 -2.49
C ILE A 588 -34.39 35.44 -2.30
N GLU A 589 -34.36 36.50 -1.49
CA GLU A 589 -33.13 37.20 -1.16
C GLU A 589 -32.28 36.37 -0.20
N LEU A 590 -31.21 35.77 -0.71
CA LEU A 590 -30.10 35.29 0.12
C LEU A 590 -29.19 36.48 0.43
N THR A 591 -29.43 37.10 1.58
CA THR A 591 -28.60 38.20 2.09
C THR A 591 -27.19 37.72 2.42
N GLU A 592 -26.19 38.53 2.08
CA GLU A 592 -24.82 38.32 2.51
C GLU A 592 -24.72 38.51 4.03
N THR A 593 -24.30 37.47 4.77
CA THR A 593 -23.97 37.60 6.20
C THR A 593 -22.54 37.16 6.46
N SER A 594 -21.79 38.06 7.10
CA SER A 594 -20.40 37.88 7.52
C SER A 594 -20.21 36.74 8.53
N THR A 595 -18.96 36.30 8.66
CA THR A 595 -18.49 35.39 9.72
C THR A 595 -18.86 35.86 11.13
N PRO A 596 -19.41 34.99 12.00
CA PRO A 596 -19.36 35.17 13.43
C PRO A 596 -18.08 34.57 14.02
N GLU A 597 -17.46 35.28 14.95
CA GLU A 597 -16.47 34.73 15.88
C GLU A 597 -17.19 33.92 16.98
N VAL A 598 -16.47 33.02 17.67
CA VAL A 598 -17.04 32.17 18.72
C VAL A 598 -16.57 32.62 20.10
N GLU A 599 -17.41 33.40 20.79
CA GLU A 599 -17.35 33.56 22.24
C GLU A 599 -18.73 33.29 22.88
N THR A 600 -18.73 33.08 24.20
CA THR A 600 -19.81 32.41 24.94
C THR A 600 -20.92 33.34 25.46
N PRO A 601 -22.19 32.91 25.48
CA PRO A 601 -23.21 33.52 26.31
C PRO A 601 -23.23 32.92 27.74
N ALA A 602 -23.33 33.79 28.74
CA ALA A 602 -23.70 33.43 30.12
C ALA A 602 -25.23 33.65 30.33
N LYS A 603 -25.68 33.54 31.60
CA LYS A 603 -27.09 33.70 32.00
C LYS A 603 -27.53 35.18 32.02
N GLU A 604 -28.83 35.40 31.78
CA GLU A 604 -29.77 36.18 32.61
C GLU A 604 -31.18 35.87 32.07
N GLU A 605 -32.09 35.25 32.85
CA GLU A 605 -32.97 35.83 33.87
C GLU A 605 -34.05 36.79 33.35
N GLN A 606 -35.32 36.35 33.45
CA GLN A 606 -36.44 37.20 33.84
C GLN A 606 -37.55 36.37 34.49
N GLN A 607 -38.26 36.99 35.44
CA GLN A 607 -39.16 36.32 36.38
C GLN A 607 -40.62 36.31 35.92
N MET A 608 -41.40 35.36 36.43
CA MET A 608 -42.81 35.63 36.81
C MET A 608 -43.19 34.80 38.03
N VAL A 609 -44.17 35.29 38.79
CA VAL A 609 -44.49 34.88 40.17
C VAL A 609 -45.85 34.19 40.22
N ILE A 610 -46.03 33.22 41.12
CA ILE A 610 -47.28 32.93 41.86
C ILE A 610 -46.94 32.11 43.12
N ASP A 611 -47.79 32.22 44.15
CA ASP A 611 -47.49 31.89 45.55
C ASP A 611 -48.10 30.56 46.04
N LEU A 612 -47.78 30.14 47.27
CA LEU A 612 -48.23 28.88 47.89
C LEU A 612 -49.62 28.96 48.56
N SER A 613 -50.33 27.84 48.65
CA SER A 613 -51.24 27.48 49.77
C SER A 613 -51.50 25.96 49.83
N ASP A 614 -51.71 25.43 51.04
CA ASP A 614 -52.65 24.34 51.43
C ASP A 614 -52.61 22.97 50.67
N MET A 615 -52.52 21.78 51.30
CA MET A 615 -52.94 21.32 52.66
C MET A 615 -52.06 20.17 53.24
N SER A 616 -52.37 19.75 54.46
CA SER A 616 -51.71 18.69 55.27
C SER A 616 -52.46 17.34 55.30
N ASN A 617 -51.72 16.22 55.41
CA ASN A 617 -51.70 15.26 56.55
C ASN A 617 -51.06 13.89 56.20
N ASP A 618 -50.54 13.21 57.24
CA ASP A 618 -50.36 11.75 57.49
C ASP A 618 -50.00 10.79 56.33
N HIS A 619 -49.02 9.89 56.45
CA HIS A 619 -48.82 8.94 57.56
C HIS A 619 -47.38 8.40 57.73
N LEU A 620 -47.11 7.91 58.94
CA LEU A 620 -46.26 6.76 59.36
C LEU A 620 -45.62 5.93 58.22
N SER A 621 -44.34 5.55 58.26
CA SER A 621 -43.86 4.51 59.20
C SER A 621 -42.33 4.46 59.42
N GLU A 622 -41.98 4.05 60.63
CA GLU A 622 -40.66 3.82 61.25
C GLU A 622 -39.53 3.20 60.39
N SER A 623 -38.32 3.70 60.62
CA SER A 623 -37.06 2.96 60.49
C SER A 623 -36.62 2.42 61.85
N PRO A 624 -35.97 1.24 61.93
CA PRO A 624 -35.17 0.85 63.09
C PRO A 624 -33.72 1.36 62.96
N ASP A 625 -33.21 1.95 64.04
CA ASP A 625 -31.79 2.24 64.30
C ASP A 625 -31.28 1.32 65.44
N ILE A 626 -29.99 1.46 65.83
CA ILE A 626 -29.33 0.88 67.03
C ILE A 626 -29.19 -0.68 66.94
N GLU A 627 -28.18 -1.40 67.44
CA GLU A 627 -27.02 -1.18 68.34
C GLU A 627 -25.73 -1.67 67.61
N GLU A 628 -24.47 -1.26 67.88
CA GLU A 628 -23.72 -0.79 69.06
C GLU A 628 -23.35 -1.89 70.10
N THR A 629 -22.29 -1.66 70.90
CA THR A 629 -21.57 -2.60 71.82
C THR A 629 -20.68 -3.68 71.13
N GLU A 630 -19.54 -4.12 71.68
CA GLU A 630 -18.72 -3.64 72.82
C GLU A 630 -17.23 -4.10 72.68
N ASN A 631 -16.34 -3.56 73.55
CA ASN A 631 -14.94 -4.01 73.68
C ASN A 631 -14.81 -5.19 74.65
N ILE A 632 -13.75 -5.99 74.51
CA ILE A 632 -13.13 -6.76 75.61
C ILE A 632 -11.61 -6.66 75.44
N ASP A 633 -10.90 -6.48 76.56
CA ASP A 633 -9.48 -6.14 76.63
C ASP A 633 -8.56 -7.28 77.14
N ASP A 634 -7.25 -7.04 77.06
CA ASP A 634 -6.17 -7.43 78.00
C ASP A 634 -5.53 -8.86 78.07
N ASP A 635 -4.31 -8.81 78.67
CA ASP A 635 -3.40 -9.82 79.25
C ASP A 635 -2.50 -10.74 78.36
N ASP A 636 -1.26 -10.26 78.16
CA ASP A 636 0.05 -10.83 78.56
C ASP A 636 0.43 -12.33 78.36
N ASP A 637 1.65 -12.57 77.86
CA ASP A 637 2.80 -12.94 78.73
C ASP A 637 4.19 -12.83 78.01
N ASP A 638 5.28 -12.94 78.78
CA ASP A 638 6.66 -12.48 78.45
C ASP A 638 7.65 -13.58 77.94
N GLU A 639 8.77 -13.19 77.32
CA GLU A 639 10.13 -13.72 77.65
C GLU A 639 11.31 -13.00 76.92
N THR A 640 12.49 -13.02 77.56
CA THR A 640 13.72 -12.23 77.25
C THR A 640 14.85 -13.12 76.65
N GLU A 641 16.07 -12.73 76.23
CA GLU A 641 17.10 -11.75 76.68
C GLU A 641 18.00 -11.26 75.49
N LEU A 642 18.51 -10.02 75.45
CA LEU A 642 19.89 -9.50 75.75
C LEU A 642 21.07 -10.09 74.90
N THR A 643 22.20 -9.42 74.59
CA THR A 643 22.89 -8.20 75.10
C THR A 643 23.68 -7.40 74.01
N SER A 644 23.77 -6.05 74.14
CA SER A 644 24.93 -5.14 73.82
C SER A 644 25.59 -5.13 72.41
N SER A 645 26.15 -4.04 71.82
CA SER A 645 26.53 -2.65 72.23
C SER A 645 27.12 -1.92 70.98
N SER A 646 27.33 -0.60 70.85
CA SER A 646 26.90 0.65 71.57
C SER A 646 27.43 1.90 70.81
N GLN A 647 26.90 3.10 71.11
CA GLN A 647 27.41 4.46 70.76
C GLN A 647 27.34 4.87 69.26
N GLU A 648 26.61 5.91 68.83
CA GLU A 648 26.49 7.34 69.25
C GLU A 648 27.60 8.27 68.73
N ASP A 649 27.28 9.13 67.75
CA ASP A 649 27.38 10.60 67.89
C ASP A 649 26.55 11.32 66.79
N GLY A 650 26.31 12.64 66.89
CA GLY A 650 25.27 13.34 66.10
C GLY A 650 25.67 14.57 65.26
N VAL A 651 24.71 15.50 65.12
CA VAL A 651 24.79 16.86 64.51
C VAL A 651 24.55 16.99 62.99
N LYS A 652 23.78 18.02 62.60
CA LYS A 652 23.38 18.40 61.22
C LYS A 652 24.43 19.34 60.58
N PRO A 653 24.41 19.56 59.23
CA PRO A 653 23.96 20.91 58.84
C PRO A 653 23.18 21.06 57.51
N VAL A 654 22.45 22.17 57.51
CA VAL A 654 21.53 22.75 56.51
C VAL A 654 22.16 23.08 55.14
N ILE A 655 21.41 22.74 54.08
CA ILE A 655 21.21 23.43 52.78
C ILE A 655 22.04 24.72 52.52
N ARG A 656 22.72 24.80 51.36
CA ARG A 656 22.83 26.09 50.61
C ARG A 656 23.10 25.93 49.10
N ARG A 657 22.40 26.75 48.30
CA ARG A 657 22.54 26.88 46.83
C ARG A 657 23.89 27.52 46.46
N ARG A 658 24.44 27.18 45.29
CA ARG A 658 25.44 28.02 44.59
C ARG A 658 24.92 28.49 43.22
N ARG A 659 25.31 29.71 42.83
CA ARG A 659 24.90 30.38 41.58
C ARG A 659 26.01 30.34 40.52
N ARG A 660 25.59 30.65 39.29
CA ARG A 660 26.39 30.97 38.10
C ARG A 660 27.68 31.76 38.41
N ARG A 661 28.75 31.51 37.64
CA ARG A 661 29.81 32.49 37.37
C ARG A 661 29.54 33.23 36.07
N SER A 662 30.06 34.45 35.98
CA SER A 662 30.07 35.32 34.80
C SER A 662 31.42 36.04 34.78
N SER A 663 31.98 36.27 33.59
CA SER A 663 33.27 36.95 33.40
C SER A 663 33.10 38.21 32.55
N ALA A 664 33.61 39.33 33.05
CA ALA A 664 33.96 40.51 32.24
C ALA A 664 35.17 40.15 31.34
N LYS A 665 35.44 40.75 30.17
CA LYS A 665 35.15 42.09 29.59
C LYS A 665 36.13 43.18 30.04
N ASP A 666 37.08 43.47 29.15
CA ASP A 666 37.94 44.66 28.96
C ASP A 666 38.48 44.56 27.50
N SER A 667 39.03 45.57 26.83
CA SER A 667 38.60 46.96 26.59
C SER A 667 39.58 47.59 25.57
N ASP A 668 39.05 48.26 24.55
CA ASP A 668 39.63 49.37 23.76
C ASP A 668 41.15 49.38 23.41
N GLU A 669 41.48 49.08 22.15
CA GLU A 669 42.13 50.01 21.19
C GLU A 669 41.79 49.61 19.73
#